data_AF-A0A6M1TT80-F1
#
_entry.id   AF-A0A6M1TT80-F1
#
_cell.length_a   1.000
_cell.length_b   1.000
_cell.length_c   1.000
_cell.angle_alpha   90.00
_cell.angle_beta   90.00
_cell.angle_gamma   90.00
#
_symmetry.space_group_name_H-M   'P 1'
#
loop_
_entity.id
_entity.type
_entity.pdbx_description
1 polymer ?
#
loop_
_entity_poly.entity_id
_entity_poly.type
_entity_poly.pdbx_seq_one_letter_code
_entity_poly.pdbx_strand_id
1 'polypeptide(L)'
;MLDLYPKVIPGPPRPSRILTPSSAMPHSGKERYEVPGNGAILIRVGTGDRVSIVNPEGGQRVELVAADEGGRIDAGLLGVQANSDASGLKALLAAGPRLGSGMGGLRLGLERRGIDLAKGGAVALFGAETAAGSEEAFTITRDGVLVIAAPGGDMTPDGQETATPILVLVQRSALLSVKQFDLPDPLADPVLDLRVKSATARAYFVKAGDYIQIIDVDGRQCTDFQAFAARKLDRGIEHALDVTTSRTLMGHAYSMPGLHSKYFDQDMLPLLEVVQDTVGRHDAFAMACAAKYYDDIGYPGHANCSENFNGALAEYNVTARPGWMAVNLFFNTGIDAHGVLYTDEPWSRPGDYVLFRALTDLVCVSSACPDDTTPANGWYLSDIHVRTYSGEEKFSRAIAWRATPDSEPKMTKDTAFSERTGALTRNVVEYKGYWLPNVYSSNGAIEEYWACREKAVVLDLSPLRKFEVTGPDAEALMQYTLTRDVKKLSVGQVVYSAMCYEHGGMIDDGTLFRLGRDNFRWIGGDDYGGIWLREQAEKLGLKVMVRSSTDQLHNLAVQGPNSREIMRRMIWTAPHQPTIEELGWFRFTVGRVGGPNGAPVVVSRTGYTGELGFEVFCHPKDGTAVYDAVWENGRDLGLRPMGLAALDMVRIEAGLIFAGYDFSDQTDPFEAGIGFTVPLKSKTDDFIGRDALIRRKENPRWKFVGLDIEANVDVGHGDCIHVGRAQVGEVTSSMRSPLLGKNIALARVDLAHAEVGTAVEIGKLDGHQKRLPAVIVGLSHYDPKKTRPQS
;
A
#
# COMPACT_ATOMS: atom_id res chain seq x y z
N MET A 1 9.77 -7.71 -49.13
CA MET A 1 10.88 -7.41 -48.21
C MET A 1 10.38 -6.34 -47.27
N LEU A 2 10.12 -6.71 -46.01
CA LEU A 2 9.88 -5.73 -44.96
C LEU A 2 11.23 -5.04 -44.69
N ASP A 3 11.28 -3.72 -44.77
CA ASP A 3 12.48 -2.94 -44.45
C ASP A 3 12.87 -3.26 -43.00
N LEU A 4 13.93 -4.06 -42.84
CA LEU A 4 14.49 -4.50 -41.56
C LEU A 4 15.22 -3.40 -40.79
N TYR A 5 15.21 -2.16 -41.28
CA TYR A 5 15.92 -1.04 -40.68
C TYR A 5 14.99 0.15 -40.47
N PRO A 6 15.02 0.78 -39.27
CA PRO A 6 14.24 1.97 -39.01
C PRO A 6 14.63 3.10 -39.97
N LYS A 7 13.62 3.78 -40.53
CA LYS A 7 13.83 4.97 -41.37
C LYS A 7 14.61 6.01 -40.56
N VAL A 8 15.79 6.37 -41.06
CA VAL A 8 16.62 7.43 -40.48
C VAL A 8 15.81 8.73 -40.47
N ILE A 9 15.50 9.24 -39.28
CA ILE A 9 14.89 10.56 -39.10
C ILE A 9 16.03 11.59 -39.18
N PRO A 10 16.03 12.54 -40.13
CA PRO A 10 17.07 13.56 -40.22
C PRO A 10 17.07 14.45 -38.96
N GLY A 11 18.22 14.57 -38.30
CA GLY A 11 18.43 15.42 -37.12
C GLY A 11 19.66 14.99 -36.34
N PRO A 12 20.21 15.83 -35.43
CA PRO A 12 21.25 15.38 -34.52
C PRO A 12 20.73 14.20 -33.69
N PRO A 13 21.56 13.18 -33.42
CA PRO A 13 21.17 12.07 -32.54
C PRO A 13 20.69 12.64 -31.22
N ARG A 14 19.45 12.30 -30.85
CA ARG A 14 18.92 12.58 -29.51
C ARG A 14 19.26 11.36 -28.65
N PRO A 15 19.80 11.53 -27.44
CA PRO A 15 19.94 10.40 -26.53
C PRO A 15 18.54 9.80 -26.27
N SER A 16 18.47 8.49 -26.12
CA SER A 16 17.32 7.87 -25.50
C SER A 16 17.15 8.52 -24.13
N ARG A 17 15.99 9.15 -23.90
CA ARG A 17 15.65 9.70 -22.60
C ARG A 17 14.84 8.67 -21.85
N ILE A 18 15.42 8.08 -20.82
CA ILE A 18 14.69 7.23 -19.86
C ILE A 18 14.05 8.18 -18.85
N LEU A 19 12.75 8.05 -18.62
CA LEU A 19 12.05 8.74 -17.55
C LEU A 19 12.18 7.87 -16.30
N THR A 20 13.05 8.24 -15.37
CA THR A 20 13.23 7.55 -14.10
C THR A 20 12.63 8.38 -12.96
N PRO A 21 12.06 7.75 -11.93
CA PRO A 21 11.76 8.41 -10.67
C PRO A 21 13.00 9.16 -10.15
N SER A 22 12.77 10.27 -9.45
CA SER A 22 13.82 11.15 -8.92
C SER A 22 14.79 10.43 -7.97
N SER A 23 14.31 9.42 -7.25
CA SER A 23 15.08 8.57 -6.32
C SER A 23 15.88 7.46 -6.99
N ALA A 24 15.68 7.21 -8.29
CA ALA A 24 16.33 6.13 -9.03
C ALA A 24 17.64 6.54 -9.73
N MET A 25 18.13 7.77 -9.51
CA MET A 25 19.40 8.24 -10.08
C MET A 25 20.56 8.00 -9.10
N PRO A 26 21.41 6.99 -9.31
CA PRO A 26 22.61 6.83 -8.51
C PRO A 26 23.54 8.06 -8.69
N HIS A 27 24.17 8.48 -7.58
CA HIS A 27 25.21 9.52 -7.54
C HIS A 27 24.80 10.98 -7.77
N SER A 28 23.51 11.34 -7.63
CA SER A 28 23.07 12.75 -7.77
C SER A 28 23.49 13.67 -6.61
N GLY A 29 23.96 13.11 -5.50
CA GLY A 29 24.20 13.85 -4.25
C GLY A 29 22.92 14.37 -3.59
N LYS A 30 21.75 13.98 -4.11
CA LYS A 30 20.44 14.34 -3.57
C LYS A 30 19.87 13.15 -2.82
N GLU A 31 19.54 13.37 -1.56
CA GLU A 31 18.83 12.43 -0.72
C GLU A 31 17.45 12.99 -0.38
N ARG A 32 16.50 12.07 -0.20
CA ARG A 32 15.12 12.37 0.10
C ARG A 32 14.73 11.56 1.33
N TYR A 33 14.14 12.22 2.32
CA TYR A 33 13.57 11.57 3.50
C TYR A 33 12.15 12.06 3.73
N GLU A 34 11.30 11.22 4.29
CA GLU A 34 9.96 11.59 4.72
C GLU A 34 9.86 11.47 6.25
N VAL A 35 9.43 12.54 6.91
CA VAL A 35 9.06 12.52 8.33
C VAL A 35 7.56 12.31 8.42
N PRO A 36 7.07 11.19 8.97
CA PRO A 36 5.63 10.98 9.10
C PRO A 36 5.01 12.03 10.04
N GLY A 37 3.75 12.39 9.78
CA GLY A 37 2.98 13.23 10.71
C GLY A 37 2.87 12.54 12.07
N ASN A 38 3.03 13.29 13.15
CA ASN A 38 3.21 12.74 14.51
C ASN A 38 4.43 11.80 14.64
N GLY A 39 5.50 12.07 13.91
CA GLY A 39 6.75 11.32 13.98
C GLY A 39 7.98 12.21 13.86
N ALA A 40 9.15 11.57 13.94
CA ALA A 40 10.43 12.23 13.83
C ALA A 40 11.50 11.29 13.24
N ILE A 41 12.47 11.85 12.55
CA ILE A 41 13.65 11.13 12.04
C ILE A 41 14.93 11.79 12.53
N LEU A 42 16.04 11.06 12.45
CA LEU A 42 17.39 11.56 12.70
C LEU A 42 18.25 11.28 11.47
N ILE A 43 18.88 12.32 10.92
CA ILE A 43 19.79 12.20 9.77
C ILE A 43 21.17 12.78 10.10
N ARG A 44 22.22 12.27 9.45
CA ARG A 44 23.57 12.84 9.51
C ARG A 44 23.71 13.96 8.49
N VAL A 45 24.39 15.03 8.88
CA VAL A 45 24.63 16.20 8.05
C VAL A 45 26.10 16.62 8.12
N GLY A 46 26.67 16.94 6.95
CA GLY A 46 28.05 17.38 6.82
C GLY A 46 28.14 18.87 6.53
N THR A 47 29.28 19.47 6.86
CA THR A 47 29.59 20.87 6.58
C THR A 47 29.44 21.17 5.10
N GLY A 48 28.65 22.19 4.77
CA GLY A 48 28.33 22.63 3.42
C GLY A 48 27.04 22.04 2.86
N ASP A 49 26.51 20.95 3.43
CA ASP A 49 25.27 20.32 2.94
C ASP A 49 24.11 21.32 2.95
N ARG A 50 23.24 21.22 1.95
CA ARG A 50 22.01 22.01 1.90
C ARG A 50 20.83 21.13 2.25
N VAL A 51 20.16 21.44 3.34
CA VAL A 51 18.96 20.72 3.81
C VAL A 51 17.74 21.59 3.58
N SER A 52 16.79 21.10 2.79
CA SER A 52 15.49 21.74 2.57
C SER A 52 14.39 20.96 3.28
N ILE A 53 13.59 21.65 4.08
CA ILE A 53 12.40 21.15 4.74
C ILE A 53 11.19 21.65 3.95
N VAL A 54 10.47 20.74 3.29
CA VAL A 54 9.31 21.02 2.48
C VAL A 54 8.06 20.53 3.22
N ASN A 55 7.05 21.38 3.30
CA ASN A 55 5.74 21.10 3.88
C ASN A 55 4.72 20.81 2.76
N PRO A 56 4.61 19.56 2.27
CA PRO A 56 3.93 19.30 0.99
C PRO A 56 2.43 19.53 1.07
N GLU A 57 1.83 19.31 2.24
CA GLU A 57 0.38 19.41 2.45
C GLU A 57 -0.04 20.72 3.14
N GLY A 58 0.92 21.49 3.68
CA GLY A 58 0.67 22.72 4.42
C GLY A 58 0.22 22.47 5.86
N GLY A 59 0.20 23.52 6.67
CA GLY A 59 -0.30 23.51 8.05
C GLY A 59 0.50 22.70 9.09
N GLN A 60 1.44 21.85 8.66
CA GLN A 60 2.25 21.04 9.56
C GLN A 60 3.42 21.83 10.16
N ARG A 61 3.44 21.93 11.49
CA ARG A 61 4.58 22.49 12.23
C ARG A 61 5.76 21.53 12.20
N VAL A 62 6.97 22.06 12.17
CA VAL A 62 8.21 21.28 12.22
C VAL A 62 9.08 21.77 13.36
N GLU A 63 9.74 20.86 14.05
CA GLU A 63 10.82 21.19 14.99
C GLU A 63 12.12 20.52 14.57
N LEU A 64 13.19 21.31 14.48
CA LEU A 64 14.53 20.86 14.17
C LEU A 64 15.42 20.94 15.43
N VAL A 65 16.07 19.83 15.79
CA VAL A 65 17.12 19.81 16.82
C VAL A 65 18.42 19.41 16.15
N ALA A 66 19.36 20.34 16.08
CA ALA A 66 20.70 20.10 15.57
C ALA A 66 21.67 19.83 16.72
N ALA A 67 22.48 18.79 16.61
CA ALA A 67 23.52 18.46 17.58
C ALA A 67 24.85 18.17 16.89
N ASP A 68 25.95 18.55 17.52
CA ASP A 68 27.30 18.19 17.06
C ASP A 68 27.61 16.70 17.29
N GLU A 69 28.76 16.23 16.80
CA GLU A 69 29.19 14.82 16.98
C GLU A 69 29.35 14.40 18.46
N GLY A 70 29.52 15.37 19.37
CA GLY A 70 29.59 15.15 20.81
C GLY A 70 28.23 15.12 21.50
N GLY A 71 27.12 15.28 20.76
CA GLY A 71 25.75 15.28 21.28
C GLY A 71 25.29 16.62 21.84
N ARG A 72 26.08 17.70 21.73
CA ARG A 72 25.69 19.02 22.21
C ARG A 72 24.72 19.67 21.22
N ILE A 73 23.53 20.03 21.70
CA ILE A 73 22.52 20.72 20.91
C ILE A 73 22.94 22.17 20.65
N ASP A 74 22.98 22.56 19.38
CA ASP A 74 23.33 23.91 18.93
C ASP A 74 22.67 24.23 17.57
N ALA A 75 21.63 25.06 17.58
CA ALA A 75 20.94 25.52 16.37
C ALA A 75 21.86 26.31 15.41
N GLY A 76 23.00 26.83 15.90
CA GLY A 76 24.01 27.46 15.06
C GLY A 76 24.58 26.53 14.00
N LEU A 77 24.44 25.21 14.15
CA LEU A 77 24.77 24.23 13.09
C LEU A 77 23.98 24.50 11.80
N LEU A 78 22.73 24.96 11.91
CA LEU A 78 21.85 25.36 10.80
C LEU A 78 22.06 26.83 10.37
N GLY A 79 22.97 27.56 11.00
CA GLY A 79 23.20 28.99 10.76
C GLY A 79 22.12 29.91 11.35
N VAL A 80 21.28 29.42 12.27
CA VAL A 80 20.17 30.17 12.89
C VAL A 80 20.19 30.08 14.42
N GLN A 81 19.38 30.91 15.08
CA GLN A 81 19.17 30.83 16.52
C GLN A 81 17.95 29.94 16.84
N ALA A 82 18.01 29.24 17.97
CA ALA A 82 16.86 28.48 18.47
C ALA A 82 15.71 29.43 18.81
N ASN A 83 14.49 29.05 18.45
CA ASN A 83 13.24 29.78 18.70
C ASN A 83 12.14 28.90 19.34
N SER A 84 12.44 27.63 19.64
CA SER A 84 11.56 26.68 20.33
C SER A 84 12.35 25.88 21.38
N ASP A 85 11.64 25.24 22.30
CA ASP A 85 12.16 24.34 23.32
C ASP A 85 12.03 22.85 22.95
N ALA A 86 11.68 22.53 21.69
CA ALA A 86 11.44 21.16 21.21
C ALA A 86 10.27 20.46 21.93
N SER A 87 9.28 21.20 22.43
CA SER A 87 8.15 20.65 23.18
C SER A 87 7.34 19.62 22.37
N GLY A 88 7.23 19.80 21.06
CA GLY A 88 6.59 18.83 20.17
C GLY A 88 7.36 17.51 20.09
N LEU A 89 8.66 17.55 19.81
CA LEU A 89 9.53 16.37 19.80
C LEU A 89 9.54 15.66 21.17
N LYS A 90 9.60 16.43 22.26
CA LYS A 90 9.51 15.89 23.64
C LYS A 90 8.19 15.16 23.87
N ALA A 91 7.07 15.74 23.43
CA ALA A 91 5.75 15.11 23.54
C ALA A 91 5.66 13.82 22.70
N LEU A 92 6.23 13.81 21.49
CA LEU A 92 6.29 12.62 20.64
C LEU A 92 7.08 11.48 21.30
N LEU A 93 8.24 11.80 21.91
CA LEU A 93 9.06 10.81 22.62
C LEU A 93 8.39 10.31 23.91
N ALA A 94 7.60 11.17 24.58
CA ALA A 94 6.88 10.82 25.81
C ALA A 94 5.62 9.98 25.55
N ALA A 95 4.98 10.10 24.38
CA ALA A 95 3.74 9.41 24.03
C ALA A 95 3.87 7.88 23.88
N GLY A 96 5.07 7.32 24.08
CA GLY A 96 5.36 5.89 23.89
C GLY A 96 5.35 5.48 22.41
N PRO A 97 5.72 4.21 22.11
CA PRO A 97 5.69 3.74 20.74
C PRO A 97 4.24 3.67 20.24
N ARG A 98 3.83 4.65 19.41
CA ARG A 98 2.62 4.54 18.59
C ARG A 98 2.87 3.49 17.50
N LEU A 99 1.85 2.72 17.13
CA LEU A 99 1.92 1.70 16.07
C LEU A 99 2.62 2.27 14.81
N GLY A 100 3.74 1.68 14.41
CA GLY A 100 4.48 2.06 13.21
C GLY A 100 5.36 3.33 13.29
N SER A 101 5.49 3.99 14.45
CA SER A 101 6.08 5.33 14.54
C SER A 101 7.62 5.44 14.54
N GLY A 102 8.37 4.33 14.58
CA GLY A 102 9.85 4.37 14.60
C GLY A 102 10.51 5.06 15.82
N MET A 103 9.70 5.59 16.76
CA MET A 103 10.16 6.43 17.86
C MET A 103 11.09 5.70 18.86
N GLY A 104 10.98 4.37 18.96
CA GLY A 104 11.90 3.56 19.76
C GLY A 104 13.34 3.62 19.25
N GLY A 105 13.51 3.49 17.94
CA GLY A 105 14.82 3.60 17.28
C GLY A 105 15.40 5.01 17.39
N LEU A 106 14.56 6.04 17.20
CA LEU A 106 14.98 7.43 17.41
C LEU A 106 15.47 7.66 18.84
N ARG A 107 14.74 7.19 19.86
CA ARG A 107 15.14 7.33 21.27
C ARG A 107 16.51 6.69 21.54
N LEU A 108 16.71 5.45 21.09
CA LEU A 108 18.01 4.77 21.18
C LEU A 108 19.10 5.53 20.42
N GLY A 109 18.77 6.08 19.25
CA GLY A 109 19.67 6.88 18.43
C GLY A 109 20.14 8.16 19.12
N LEU A 110 19.25 8.83 19.87
CA LEU A 110 19.56 9.99 20.71
C LEU A 110 20.41 9.59 21.91
N GLU A 111 20.04 8.52 22.62
CA GLU A 111 20.76 8.00 23.79
C GLU A 111 22.20 7.60 23.43
N ARG A 112 22.40 6.86 22.32
CA ARG A 112 23.73 6.46 21.82
C ARG A 112 24.63 7.64 21.47
N ARG A 113 24.04 8.77 21.11
CA ARG A 113 24.76 9.99 20.71
C ARG A 113 24.86 11.01 21.84
N GLY A 114 24.36 10.69 23.05
CA GLY A 114 24.41 11.59 24.20
C GLY A 114 23.55 12.86 24.04
N ILE A 115 22.55 12.85 23.17
CA ILE A 115 21.71 14.03 22.86
C ILE A 115 20.65 14.17 23.95
N ASP A 116 20.79 15.20 24.79
CA ASP A 116 19.85 15.50 25.87
C ASP A 116 18.95 16.69 25.52
N LEU A 117 17.71 16.41 25.15
CA LEU A 117 16.69 17.41 24.77
C LEU A 117 16.34 18.39 25.91
N ALA A 118 16.72 18.11 27.16
CA ALA A 118 16.53 19.05 28.27
C ALA A 118 17.57 20.18 28.28
N LYS A 119 18.70 20.03 27.55
CA LYS A 119 19.86 20.93 27.62
C LYS A 119 20.07 21.81 26.39
N GLY A 120 19.06 21.93 25.51
CA GLY A 120 19.17 22.74 24.28
C GLY A 120 17.83 23.22 23.73
N GLY A 121 17.89 24.07 22.70
CA GLY A 121 16.72 24.59 21.99
C GLY A 121 16.56 23.98 20.59
N ALA A 122 15.40 24.20 19.99
CA ALA A 122 15.05 23.78 18.64
C ALA A 122 14.78 24.98 17.73
N VAL A 123 14.73 24.71 16.43
CA VAL A 123 14.20 25.61 15.42
C VAL A 123 12.82 25.13 15.02
N ALA A 124 11.78 25.87 15.39
CA ALA A 124 10.42 25.66 14.92
C ALA A 124 10.21 26.36 13.58
N LEU A 125 9.64 25.61 12.63
CA LEU A 125 9.26 26.07 11.30
C LEU A 125 7.75 25.88 11.10
N PHE A 126 7.20 26.71 10.23
CA PHE A 126 5.80 26.69 9.78
C PHE A 126 4.75 26.88 10.90
N GLY A 127 3.51 27.15 10.49
CA GLY A 127 2.34 27.27 11.35
C GLY A 127 1.12 26.64 10.69
N ALA A 128 -0.03 26.68 11.39
CA ALA A 128 -1.28 26.07 10.91
C ALA A 128 -1.78 26.65 9.58
N GLU A 129 -1.44 27.91 9.30
CA GLU A 129 -1.81 28.64 8.09
C GLU A 129 -0.72 28.61 7.00
N THR A 130 0.36 27.86 7.20
CA THR A 130 1.42 27.72 6.19
C THR A 130 0.87 27.01 4.97
N ALA A 131 1.03 27.63 3.80
CA ALA A 131 0.56 27.08 2.53
C ALA A 131 1.25 25.76 2.19
N ALA A 132 0.54 24.88 1.48
CA ALA A 132 1.10 23.67 0.90
C ALA A 132 2.28 24.00 -0.03
N GLY A 133 3.32 23.16 -0.01
CA GLY A 133 4.54 23.34 -0.80
C GLY A 133 5.56 24.33 -0.21
N SER A 134 5.28 24.94 0.96
CA SER A 134 6.24 25.85 1.60
C SER A 134 7.56 25.14 1.92
N GLU A 135 8.69 25.81 1.66
CA GLU A 135 10.03 25.26 1.85
C GLU A 135 10.88 26.22 2.69
N GLU A 136 11.64 25.67 3.63
CA GLU A 136 12.71 26.36 4.36
C GLU A 136 14.03 25.61 4.15
N ALA A 137 15.10 26.32 3.81
CA ALA A 137 16.38 25.71 3.46
C ALA A 137 17.54 26.24 4.32
N PHE A 138 18.41 25.33 4.75
CA PHE A 138 19.55 25.60 5.62
C PHE A 138 20.84 25.12 4.94
N THR A 139 21.93 25.85 5.17
CA THR A 139 23.29 25.39 4.82
C THR A 139 23.98 24.98 6.11
N ILE A 140 24.43 23.73 6.17
CA ILE A 140 25.04 23.14 7.35
C ILE A 140 26.44 23.74 7.56
N THR A 141 26.68 24.29 8.74
CA THR A 141 27.92 25.02 9.05
C THR A 141 29.03 24.13 9.60
N ARG A 142 28.67 23.00 10.19
CA ARG A 142 29.54 22.05 10.91
C ARG A 142 28.93 20.65 10.85
N ASP A 143 29.78 19.63 10.94
CA ASP A 143 29.36 18.24 10.94
C ASP A 143 28.53 17.90 12.20
N GLY A 144 27.52 17.05 12.04
CA GLY A 144 26.68 16.62 13.14
C GLY A 144 25.44 15.85 12.71
N VAL A 145 24.38 15.95 13.50
CA VAL A 145 23.09 15.30 13.24
C VAL A 145 21.94 16.28 13.33
N LEU A 146 20.89 16.02 12.57
CA LEU A 146 19.65 16.77 12.57
C LEU A 146 18.49 15.84 12.91
N VAL A 147 17.80 16.15 14.00
CA VAL A 147 16.52 15.52 14.37
C VAL A 147 15.41 16.41 13.83
N ILE A 148 14.51 15.83 13.06
CA ILE A 148 13.43 16.54 12.37
C ILE A 148 12.12 15.92 12.82
N ALA A 149 11.28 16.70 13.49
CA ALA A 149 10.00 16.26 14.04
C ALA A 149 8.83 16.98 13.37
N ALA A 150 7.75 16.25 13.10
CA ALA A 150 6.48 16.77 12.60
C ALA A 150 5.38 16.57 13.65
N PRO A 151 5.40 17.33 14.77
CA PRO A 151 4.44 17.15 15.86
C PRO A 151 3.03 17.62 15.47
N GLY A 152 2.01 16.90 15.93
CA GLY A 152 0.60 17.25 15.78
C GLY A 152 -0.24 16.84 16.99
N GLY A 153 -1.48 17.33 17.04
CA GLY A 153 -2.46 16.90 18.03
C GLY A 153 -3.16 15.60 17.61
N ASP A 154 -3.99 15.06 18.50
CA ASP A 154 -4.94 14.03 18.10
C ASP A 154 -6.11 14.69 17.39
N MET A 155 -6.29 14.40 16.10
CA MET A 155 -7.40 14.94 15.31
C MET A 155 -8.74 14.40 15.85
N THR A 156 -9.72 15.28 16.10
CA THR A 156 -11.09 14.81 16.37
C THR A 156 -11.76 14.38 15.05
N PRO A 157 -12.68 13.39 15.05
CA PRO A 157 -13.26 12.88 13.80
C PRO A 157 -14.05 13.91 12.98
N ASP A 158 -14.62 14.92 13.64
CA ASP A 158 -15.30 16.06 13.05
C ASP A 158 -14.36 17.23 12.71
N GLY A 159 -13.15 17.21 13.27
CA GLY A 159 -12.10 18.19 13.02
C GLY A 159 -11.29 17.88 11.75
N GLN A 160 -10.41 18.82 11.41
CA GLN A 160 -9.54 18.76 10.23
C GLN A 160 -8.10 19.21 10.53
N GLU A 161 -7.72 19.19 11.81
CA GLU A 161 -6.37 19.50 12.29
C GLU A 161 -5.48 18.26 12.15
N THR A 162 -5.01 18.03 10.93
CA THR A 162 -4.22 16.84 10.57
C THR A 162 -2.75 17.01 10.94
N ALA A 163 -2.13 15.94 11.44
CA ALA A 163 -0.69 15.73 11.37
C ALA A 163 -0.29 15.09 10.03
N THR A 164 0.51 15.78 9.21
CA THR A 164 0.85 15.38 7.84
C THR A 164 2.35 15.14 7.69
N PRO A 165 2.78 14.37 6.67
CA PRO A 165 4.20 14.12 6.44
C PRO A 165 4.95 15.37 5.98
N ILE A 166 6.24 15.44 6.34
CA ILE A 166 7.18 16.46 5.92
C ILE A 166 8.25 15.84 5.04
N LEU A 167 8.60 16.51 3.96
CA LEU A 167 9.63 16.08 3.03
C LEU A 167 10.94 16.79 3.36
N VAL A 168 12.02 16.03 3.49
CA VAL A 168 13.37 16.54 3.73
C VAL A 168 14.22 16.20 2.53
N LEU A 169 14.82 17.22 1.91
CA LEU A 169 15.74 17.05 0.80
C LEU A 169 17.14 17.45 1.25
N VAL A 170 18.12 16.58 1.07
CA VAL A 170 19.52 16.88 1.38
C VAL A 170 20.31 16.89 0.10
N GLN A 171 20.90 18.03 -0.24
CA GLN A 171 21.91 18.15 -1.28
C GLN A 171 23.28 18.13 -0.61
N ARG A 172 24.01 17.02 -0.79
CA ARG A 172 25.37 16.85 -0.28
C ARG A 172 26.32 17.82 -0.98
N SER A 173 27.18 18.46 -0.20
CA SER A 173 28.12 19.49 -0.66
C SER A 173 29.41 18.92 -1.24
N ALA A 174 29.93 17.87 -0.61
CA ALA A 174 30.80 16.92 -1.27
C ALA A 174 29.90 15.78 -1.75
N LEU A 175 29.89 15.53 -3.07
CA LEU A 175 29.50 14.20 -3.55
C LEU A 175 30.39 13.24 -2.79
N LEU A 176 29.80 12.43 -1.93
CA LEU A 176 30.53 11.36 -1.26
C LEU A 176 31.22 10.58 -2.37
N SER A 177 32.55 10.72 -2.50
CA SER A 177 33.35 9.81 -3.31
C SER A 177 33.50 8.50 -2.55
N VAL A 178 32.38 8.00 -2.01
CA VAL A 178 32.32 6.85 -1.14
C VAL A 178 31.80 5.73 -2.00
N LYS A 179 32.71 4.76 -2.21
CA LYS A 179 32.32 3.38 -2.45
C LYS A 179 31.25 3.03 -1.41
N GLN A 180 30.05 2.64 -1.85
CA GLN A 180 28.96 2.05 -1.07
C GLN A 180 28.05 3.04 -0.33
N PHE A 181 26.75 2.91 -0.54
CA PHE A 181 25.69 3.53 0.25
C PHE A 181 25.86 3.16 1.74
N ASP A 182 25.69 4.15 2.63
CA ASP A 182 25.69 3.91 4.08
C ASP A 182 24.52 2.99 4.43
N LEU A 183 24.83 1.84 5.03
CA LEU A 183 23.81 0.89 5.45
C LEU A 183 22.80 1.56 6.39
N PRO A 184 21.49 1.23 6.31
CA PRO A 184 20.53 1.68 7.29
C PRO A 184 20.95 1.24 8.70
N ASP A 185 20.53 2.02 9.71
CA ASP A 185 20.71 1.64 11.12
C ASP A 185 20.14 0.22 11.35
N PRO A 186 20.83 -0.64 12.14
CA PRO A 186 20.32 -1.97 12.46
C PRO A 186 18.91 -1.93 13.09
N LEU A 187 18.07 -2.93 12.77
CA LEU A 187 16.71 -3.02 13.31
C LEU A 187 16.71 -3.29 14.83
N ALA A 188 17.76 -3.96 15.32
CA ALA A 188 18.08 -4.20 16.72
C ALA A 188 19.60 -4.41 16.83
N ASP A 189 20.12 -4.79 17.99
CA ASP A 189 21.54 -5.12 18.13
C ASP A 189 21.86 -6.41 17.35
N PRO A 190 22.76 -6.36 16.34
CA PRO A 190 23.03 -7.51 15.51
C PRO A 190 23.87 -8.55 16.26
N VAL A 191 23.50 -9.83 16.10
CA VAL A 191 24.30 -10.99 16.53
C VAL A 191 25.42 -11.26 15.52
N LEU A 192 25.11 -11.10 14.23
CA LEU A 192 26.04 -11.14 13.10
C LEU A 192 25.84 -9.88 12.26
N ASP A 193 26.93 -9.29 11.79
CA ASP A 193 26.95 -8.14 10.89
C ASP A 193 27.99 -8.38 9.79
N LEU A 194 27.54 -8.80 8.60
CA LEU A 194 28.37 -9.42 7.57
C LEU A 194 28.16 -8.78 6.19
N ARG A 195 29.21 -8.18 5.64
CA ARG A 195 29.22 -7.71 4.24
C ARG A 195 29.60 -8.86 3.29
N VAL A 196 28.76 -9.13 2.30
CA VAL A 196 29.09 -10.06 1.20
C VAL A 196 29.50 -9.23 0.00
N LYS A 197 30.78 -9.35 -0.37
CA LYS A 197 31.35 -8.56 -1.46
C LYS A 197 30.76 -8.99 -2.80
N SER A 198 30.60 -8.02 -3.70
CA SER A 198 30.20 -8.25 -5.09
C SER A 198 30.92 -9.46 -5.71
N ALA A 199 30.18 -10.27 -6.44
CA ALA A 199 30.65 -11.51 -7.07
C ALA A 199 31.24 -12.57 -6.10
N THR A 200 30.89 -12.53 -4.82
CA THR A 200 31.32 -13.54 -3.83
C THR A 200 30.14 -14.05 -2.99
N ALA A 201 30.35 -15.12 -2.24
CA ALA A 201 29.41 -15.62 -1.23
C ALA A 201 30.03 -15.72 0.17
N ARG A 202 29.15 -15.81 1.17
CA ARG A 202 29.51 -16.16 2.55
C ARG A 202 28.46 -17.09 3.14
N ALA A 203 28.93 -18.13 3.82
CA ALA A 203 28.09 -19.00 4.62
C ALA A 203 28.14 -18.57 6.10
N TYR A 204 27.07 -18.85 6.84
CA TYR A 204 26.93 -18.46 8.24
C TYR A 204 25.88 -19.31 8.94
N PHE A 205 26.01 -19.44 10.27
CA PHE A 205 25.08 -20.19 11.11
C PHE A 205 24.05 -19.27 11.77
N VAL A 206 22.80 -19.74 11.88
CA VAL A 206 21.69 -19.03 12.53
C VAL A 206 20.91 -19.99 13.42
N LYS A 207 20.65 -19.61 14.67
CA LYS A 207 19.91 -20.45 15.61
C LYS A 207 18.42 -20.43 15.29
N ALA A 208 17.72 -21.51 15.64
CA ALA A 208 16.27 -21.55 15.60
C ALA A 208 15.66 -20.39 16.41
N GLY A 209 14.73 -19.65 15.80
CA GLY A 209 14.05 -18.52 16.39
C GLY A 209 14.69 -17.16 16.09
N ASP A 210 15.98 -17.11 15.76
CA ASP A 210 16.70 -15.89 15.38
C ASP A 210 16.26 -15.39 13.99
N TYR A 211 16.56 -14.12 13.71
CA TYR A 211 16.20 -13.47 12.45
C TYR A 211 17.39 -13.30 11.52
N ILE A 212 17.12 -13.25 10.21
CA ILE A 212 18.10 -13.02 9.14
C ILE A 212 17.60 -11.87 8.29
N GLN A 213 18.32 -10.76 8.25
CA GLN A 213 18.06 -9.64 7.37
C GLN A 213 19.07 -9.66 6.23
N ILE A 214 18.60 -9.76 4.99
CA ILE A 214 19.42 -9.66 3.78
C ILE A 214 19.07 -8.34 3.10
N ILE A 215 20.07 -7.48 2.89
CA ILE A 215 19.94 -6.09 2.49
C ILE A 215 20.64 -5.88 1.15
N ASP A 216 19.94 -5.27 0.20
CA ASP A 216 20.53 -4.68 -1.00
C ASP A 216 21.17 -3.34 -0.64
N VAL A 217 22.48 -3.23 -0.84
CA VAL A 217 23.25 -2.08 -0.34
C VAL A 217 23.06 -0.86 -1.22
N ASP A 218 23.28 -1.01 -2.52
CA ASP A 218 23.30 0.09 -3.48
C ASP A 218 22.05 0.11 -4.35
N GLY A 219 21.10 -0.80 -4.10
CA GLY A 219 19.92 -0.97 -4.93
C GLY A 219 20.23 -1.77 -6.19
N ARG A 220 19.20 -2.43 -6.69
CA ARG A 220 19.23 -3.32 -7.85
C ARG A 220 20.22 -4.48 -7.80
N GLN A 221 20.89 -4.76 -6.69
CA GLN A 221 21.75 -5.93 -6.57
C GLN A 221 20.95 -7.11 -6.05
N CYS A 222 20.87 -8.15 -6.87
CA CYS A 222 20.23 -9.39 -6.51
C CYS A 222 21.13 -10.29 -5.67
N THR A 223 20.52 -11.19 -4.92
CA THR A 223 21.25 -12.18 -4.13
C THR A 223 20.59 -13.54 -4.19
N ASP A 224 21.37 -14.53 -4.64
CA ASP A 224 21.02 -15.91 -4.44
C ASP A 224 21.21 -16.28 -2.96
N PHE A 225 20.20 -16.91 -2.37
CA PHE A 225 20.18 -17.31 -0.98
C PHE A 225 19.75 -18.78 -0.83
N GLN A 226 20.44 -19.49 0.06
CA GLN A 226 20.17 -20.90 0.36
C GLN A 226 20.33 -21.19 1.85
N ALA A 227 19.57 -22.16 2.36
CA ALA A 227 19.62 -22.59 3.75
C ALA A 227 19.48 -24.11 3.88
N PHE A 228 20.04 -24.67 4.95
CA PHE A 228 19.98 -26.09 5.28
C PHE A 228 19.66 -26.24 6.76
N ALA A 229 18.90 -27.27 7.13
CA ALA A 229 18.78 -27.63 8.54
C ALA A 229 20.12 -28.17 9.06
N ALA A 230 20.74 -27.50 10.02
CA ALA A 230 22.06 -27.84 10.55
C ALA A 230 22.12 -29.30 11.04
N ARG A 231 21.08 -29.75 11.76
CA ARG A 231 20.93 -31.15 12.22
C ARG A 231 20.89 -32.19 11.09
N LYS A 232 20.51 -31.80 9.87
CA LYS A 232 20.51 -32.69 8.70
C LYS A 232 21.92 -32.74 8.10
N LEU A 233 22.59 -31.59 7.98
CA LEU A 233 23.99 -31.51 7.58
C LEU A 233 24.92 -32.32 8.50
N ASP A 234 24.72 -32.25 9.82
CA ASP A 234 25.48 -33.05 10.80
C ASP A 234 25.35 -34.57 10.57
N ARG A 235 24.30 -35.00 9.88
CA ARG A 235 24.03 -36.40 9.52
C ARG A 235 24.38 -36.72 8.05
N GLY A 236 25.01 -35.79 7.33
CA GLY A 236 25.32 -35.93 5.91
C GLY A 236 24.10 -35.83 4.98
N ILE A 237 22.98 -35.30 5.46
CA ILE A 237 21.76 -35.09 4.67
C ILE A 237 21.75 -33.64 4.20
N GLU A 238 22.09 -33.40 2.93
CA GLU A 238 22.23 -32.06 2.35
C GLU A 238 20.97 -31.55 1.66
N HIS A 239 19.83 -31.75 2.31
CA HIS A 239 18.54 -31.24 1.84
C HIS A 239 18.48 -29.73 2.08
N ALA A 240 18.71 -28.98 1.01
CA ALA A 240 18.71 -27.53 1.00
C ALA A 240 17.29 -26.99 0.82
N LEU A 241 17.10 -25.69 1.09
CA LEU A 241 15.87 -24.99 0.75
C LEU A 241 15.52 -25.23 -0.72
N ASP A 242 14.30 -25.68 -0.94
CA ASP A 242 13.76 -26.07 -2.23
C ASP A 242 12.59 -25.15 -2.60
N VAL A 243 12.84 -24.28 -3.58
CA VAL A 243 11.84 -23.32 -4.06
C VAL A 243 10.66 -24.03 -4.71
N THR A 244 10.87 -25.20 -5.33
CA THR A 244 9.80 -25.99 -5.95
C THR A 244 8.86 -26.55 -4.89
N THR A 245 9.40 -27.18 -3.85
CA THR A 245 8.62 -27.62 -2.68
C THR A 245 7.87 -26.45 -2.06
N SER A 246 8.53 -25.30 -1.89
CA SER A 246 7.92 -24.12 -1.30
C SER A 246 6.73 -23.62 -2.13
N ARG A 247 6.87 -23.50 -3.47
CA ARG A 247 5.77 -23.15 -4.38
C ARG A 247 4.64 -24.17 -4.34
N THR A 248 4.97 -25.47 -4.31
CA THR A 248 3.98 -26.55 -4.25
C THR A 248 3.14 -26.49 -2.98
N LEU A 249 3.77 -26.25 -1.82
CA LEU A 249 3.06 -26.22 -0.54
C LEU A 249 2.33 -24.90 -0.30
N MET A 250 2.91 -23.78 -0.75
CA MET A 250 2.33 -22.46 -0.52
C MET A 250 1.30 -22.06 -1.57
N GLY A 251 1.35 -22.63 -2.79
CA GLY A 251 0.49 -22.21 -3.89
C GLY A 251 0.79 -20.78 -4.37
N HIS A 252 1.99 -20.27 -4.09
CA HIS A 252 2.43 -18.92 -4.43
C HIS A 252 3.80 -18.96 -5.13
N ALA A 253 4.10 -18.00 -6.00
CA ALA A 253 5.34 -17.97 -6.79
C ALA A 253 6.61 -17.96 -5.91
N TYR A 254 6.54 -17.25 -4.79
CA TYR A 254 7.57 -17.16 -3.75
C TYR A 254 6.90 -16.83 -2.42
N SER A 255 7.57 -17.10 -1.29
CA SER A 255 6.96 -16.88 0.02
C SER A 255 6.96 -15.39 0.38
N MET A 256 5.89 -14.91 1.01
CA MET A 256 5.69 -13.50 1.39
C MET A 256 5.17 -13.38 2.82
N PRO A 257 5.38 -12.25 3.52
CA PRO A 257 4.80 -12.04 4.86
C PRO A 257 3.29 -12.32 4.88
N GLY A 258 2.82 -13.08 5.88
CA GLY A 258 1.41 -13.44 6.02
C GLY A 258 1.18 -14.95 5.99
N LEU A 259 0.14 -15.40 5.27
CA LEU A 259 -0.30 -16.80 5.29
C LEU A 259 0.67 -17.74 4.55
N HIS A 260 1.31 -17.25 3.49
CA HIS A 260 2.19 -18.01 2.61
C HIS A 260 3.67 -17.68 2.85
N SER A 261 4.08 -17.65 4.12
CA SER A 261 5.36 -17.06 4.56
C SER A 261 6.54 -18.02 4.60
N LYS A 262 6.38 -19.32 4.33
CA LYS A 262 7.43 -20.30 4.66
C LYS A 262 8.20 -20.80 3.45
N TYR A 263 9.49 -21.03 3.65
CA TYR A 263 10.34 -21.80 2.73
C TYR A 263 10.66 -23.17 3.34
N PHE A 264 10.73 -24.20 2.49
CA PHE A 264 10.85 -25.60 2.86
C PHE A 264 12.04 -26.27 2.16
N ASP A 265 12.54 -27.37 2.72
CA ASP A 265 13.51 -28.26 2.03
C ASP A 265 12.81 -29.39 1.23
N GLN A 266 13.58 -30.32 0.65
CA GLN A 266 13.05 -31.45 -0.12
C GLN A 266 12.17 -32.43 0.69
N ASP A 267 12.30 -32.47 2.02
CA ASP A 267 11.44 -33.29 2.88
C ASP A 267 10.24 -32.50 3.43
N MET A 268 9.95 -31.32 2.86
CA MET A 268 8.89 -30.43 3.32
C MET A 268 9.12 -29.94 4.77
N LEU A 269 10.36 -29.93 5.27
CA LEU A 269 10.68 -29.32 6.56
C LEU A 269 10.69 -27.80 6.40
N PRO A 270 9.88 -27.04 7.15
CA PRO A 270 9.96 -25.58 7.12
C PRO A 270 11.30 -25.12 7.69
N LEU A 271 12.03 -24.31 6.92
CA LEU A 271 13.34 -23.76 7.28
C LEU A 271 13.23 -22.30 7.73
N LEU A 272 12.49 -21.50 6.98
CA LEU A 272 12.40 -20.05 7.18
C LEU A 272 10.95 -19.57 7.11
N GLU A 273 10.67 -18.48 7.80
CA GLU A 273 9.46 -17.68 7.69
C GLU A 273 9.83 -16.26 7.25
N VAL A 274 9.21 -15.73 6.19
CA VAL A 274 9.33 -14.34 5.76
C VAL A 274 8.53 -13.47 6.71
N VAL A 275 9.22 -12.58 7.43
CA VAL A 275 8.64 -11.66 8.41
C VAL A 275 8.43 -10.29 7.77
N GLN A 276 9.45 -9.75 7.11
CA GLN A 276 9.35 -8.47 6.42
C GLN A 276 9.90 -8.56 5.00
N ASP A 277 9.26 -7.84 4.09
CA ASP A 277 9.71 -7.72 2.71
C ASP A 277 9.48 -6.28 2.23
N THR A 278 10.56 -5.60 1.86
CA THR A 278 10.50 -4.19 1.41
C THR A 278 10.50 -4.04 -0.11
N VAL A 279 10.60 -5.14 -0.85
CA VAL A 279 10.69 -5.15 -2.31
C VAL A 279 9.44 -5.75 -2.94
N GLY A 280 8.94 -6.86 -2.39
CA GLY A 280 7.73 -7.53 -2.86
C GLY A 280 7.90 -8.32 -4.16
N ARG A 281 9.12 -8.39 -4.69
CA ARG A 281 9.44 -9.08 -5.94
C ARG A 281 10.78 -9.79 -5.87
N HIS A 282 10.73 -11.09 -6.09
CA HIS A 282 11.87 -12.01 -6.00
C HIS A 282 11.74 -13.08 -7.07
N ASP A 283 12.86 -13.73 -7.38
CA ASP A 283 12.86 -14.94 -8.17
C ASP A 283 12.93 -16.16 -7.25
N ALA A 284 12.01 -17.08 -7.50
CA ALA A 284 12.07 -18.43 -6.97
C ALA A 284 11.93 -19.44 -8.10
N PHE A 285 12.01 -19.05 -9.37
CA PHE A 285 11.83 -19.95 -10.51
C PHE A 285 13.15 -20.46 -11.06
N ALA A 286 14.12 -19.57 -11.23
CA ALA A 286 15.40 -19.90 -11.83
C ALA A 286 16.36 -20.52 -10.81
N MET A 287 17.42 -21.13 -11.32
CA MET A 287 18.55 -21.54 -10.50
C MET A 287 19.49 -20.36 -10.30
N ALA A 288 20.30 -20.42 -9.24
CA ALA A 288 21.48 -19.58 -9.13
C ALA A 288 22.33 -19.72 -10.40
N CYS A 289 22.91 -18.62 -10.89
CA CYS A 289 23.75 -18.68 -12.09
C CYS A 289 24.90 -19.68 -11.90
N ALA A 290 25.32 -20.33 -12.99
CA ALA A 290 26.28 -21.42 -12.98
C ALA A 290 27.22 -21.32 -14.18
N ALA A 291 28.39 -21.95 -14.13
CA ALA A 291 29.37 -21.95 -15.21
C ALA A 291 28.73 -22.33 -16.57
N LYS A 292 27.90 -23.39 -16.59
CA LYS A 292 27.17 -23.82 -17.79
C LYS A 292 26.33 -22.70 -18.43
N TYR A 293 25.64 -21.90 -17.61
CA TYR A 293 24.81 -20.81 -18.11
C TYR A 293 25.65 -19.83 -18.94
N TYR A 294 26.77 -19.37 -18.37
CA TYR A 294 27.67 -18.43 -19.02
C TYR A 294 28.43 -19.05 -20.20
N ASP A 295 28.88 -20.30 -20.08
CA ASP A 295 29.55 -21.02 -21.17
C ASP A 295 28.64 -21.08 -22.42
N ASP A 296 27.36 -21.42 -22.24
CA ASP A 296 26.39 -21.56 -23.33
C ASP A 296 26.05 -20.21 -24.00
N ILE A 297 26.05 -19.11 -23.25
CA ILE A 297 25.80 -17.76 -23.79
C ILE A 297 27.08 -17.04 -24.27
N GLY A 298 28.24 -17.70 -24.22
CA GLY A 298 29.50 -17.21 -24.80
C GLY A 298 30.44 -16.46 -23.86
N TYR A 299 30.29 -16.61 -22.55
CA TYR A 299 31.12 -16.00 -21.51
C TYR A 299 31.84 -17.06 -20.64
N PRO A 300 32.70 -17.91 -21.22
CA PRO A 300 33.33 -18.97 -20.45
C PRO A 300 34.26 -18.45 -19.36
N GLY A 301 34.21 -19.08 -18.17
CA GLY A 301 35.00 -18.68 -17.00
C GLY A 301 34.45 -17.48 -16.23
N HIS A 302 33.24 -17.01 -16.56
CA HIS A 302 32.57 -15.96 -15.81
C HIS A 302 32.25 -16.40 -14.37
N ALA A 303 32.42 -15.49 -13.41
CA ALA A 303 32.06 -15.73 -12.02
C ALA A 303 30.56 -16.05 -11.89
N ASN A 304 30.20 -16.96 -10.99
CA ASN A 304 28.81 -17.38 -10.85
C ASN A 304 28.47 -17.76 -9.40
N CYS A 305 27.20 -17.62 -9.03
CA CYS A 305 26.71 -17.88 -7.68
C CYS A 305 26.87 -19.34 -7.27
N SER A 306 26.75 -20.29 -8.21
CA SER A 306 26.86 -21.72 -7.89
C SER A 306 28.27 -22.11 -7.44
N GLU A 307 29.31 -21.62 -8.10
CA GLU A 307 30.70 -21.80 -7.66
C GLU A 307 31.01 -21.02 -6.39
N ASN A 308 30.46 -19.81 -6.24
CA ASN A 308 30.58 -19.03 -5.01
C ASN A 308 29.98 -19.79 -3.81
N PHE A 309 28.82 -20.41 -3.98
CA PHE A 309 28.21 -21.28 -2.96
C PHE A 309 29.07 -22.49 -2.64
N ASN A 310 29.61 -23.18 -3.64
CA ASN A 310 30.51 -24.33 -3.42
C ASN A 310 31.72 -23.93 -2.56
N GLY A 311 32.33 -22.78 -2.86
CA GLY A 311 33.45 -22.26 -2.08
C GLY A 311 33.08 -21.89 -0.65
N ALA A 312 31.96 -21.19 -0.47
CA ALA A 312 31.51 -20.73 0.85
C ALA A 312 31.02 -21.89 1.74
N LEU A 313 30.28 -22.85 1.19
CA LEU A 313 29.70 -23.97 1.94
C LEU A 313 30.71 -25.10 2.23
N ALA A 314 31.91 -25.08 1.63
CA ALA A 314 32.95 -26.06 1.90
C ALA A 314 33.34 -26.12 3.38
N GLU A 315 33.26 -25.00 4.11
CA GLU A 315 33.53 -24.93 5.55
C GLU A 315 32.52 -25.74 6.40
N TYR A 316 31.35 -26.02 5.84
CA TYR A 316 30.30 -26.85 6.43
C TYR A 316 30.24 -28.27 5.84
N ASN A 317 31.27 -28.68 5.08
CA ASN A 317 31.36 -29.99 4.42
C ASN A 317 30.19 -30.31 3.48
N VAL A 318 29.59 -29.29 2.87
CA VAL A 318 28.55 -29.49 1.86
C VAL A 318 29.19 -29.84 0.52
N THR A 319 28.68 -30.87 -0.13
CA THR A 319 29.16 -31.36 -1.42
C THR A 319 28.95 -30.31 -2.51
N ALA A 320 30.00 -30.00 -3.27
CA ALA A 320 29.93 -29.07 -4.39
C ALA A 320 28.98 -29.57 -5.49
N ARG A 321 28.25 -28.64 -6.11
CA ARG A 321 27.24 -28.91 -7.15
C ARG A 321 27.50 -28.05 -8.39
N PRO A 322 27.20 -28.54 -9.60
CA PRO A 322 27.36 -27.75 -10.82
C PRO A 322 26.36 -26.59 -10.92
N GLY A 323 25.25 -26.65 -10.19
CA GLY A 323 24.23 -25.61 -10.13
C GLY A 323 23.41 -25.75 -8.85
N TRP A 324 22.92 -24.62 -8.33
CA TRP A 324 22.12 -24.57 -7.12
C TRP A 324 20.72 -24.02 -7.39
N MET A 325 19.70 -24.65 -6.82
CA MET A 325 18.43 -23.94 -6.62
C MET A 325 18.64 -22.92 -5.49
N ALA A 326 18.09 -21.74 -5.64
CA ALA A 326 18.18 -20.69 -4.63
C ALA A 326 16.90 -19.87 -4.66
N VAL A 327 16.64 -19.18 -3.55
CA VAL A 327 15.75 -18.01 -3.59
C VAL A 327 16.63 -16.86 -4.01
N ASN A 328 16.35 -16.28 -5.17
CA ASN A 328 17.07 -15.12 -5.65
C ASN A 328 16.27 -13.86 -5.26
N LEU A 329 16.73 -13.22 -4.19
CA LEU A 329 16.06 -12.05 -3.65
C LEU A 329 16.34 -10.84 -4.54
N PHE A 330 15.31 -10.00 -4.69
CA PHE A 330 15.30 -8.74 -5.42
C PHE A 330 15.24 -8.89 -6.94
N PHE A 331 15.36 -10.12 -7.46
CA PHE A 331 15.39 -10.37 -8.88
C PHE A 331 14.01 -10.40 -9.52
N ASN A 332 13.84 -9.63 -10.59
CA ASN A 332 12.62 -9.55 -11.36
C ASN A 332 12.63 -10.57 -12.50
N THR A 333 11.99 -11.71 -12.27
CA THR A 333 11.77 -12.74 -13.29
C THR A 333 10.27 -12.99 -13.49
N GLY A 334 9.92 -13.64 -14.59
CA GLY A 334 8.57 -14.11 -14.85
C GLY A 334 8.47 -14.96 -16.10
N ILE A 335 7.33 -15.63 -16.27
CA ILE A 335 7.02 -16.38 -17.49
C ILE A 335 5.89 -15.65 -18.20
N ASP A 336 6.09 -15.27 -19.45
CA ASP A 336 5.07 -14.58 -20.23
C ASP A 336 3.98 -15.53 -20.77
N ALA A 337 2.99 -14.98 -21.48
CA ALA A 337 1.89 -15.75 -22.06
C ALA A 337 2.34 -16.77 -23.14
N HIS A 338 3.58 -16.67 -23.63
CA HIS A 338 4.18 -17.60 -24.59
C HIS A 338 5.06 -18.67 -23.93
N GLY A 339 5.14 -18.68 -22.60
CA GLY A 339 5.97 -19.61 -21.85
C GLY A 339 7.45 -19.23 -21.84
N VAL A 340 7.79 -17.98 -22.19
CA VAL A 340 9.18 -17.50 -22.19
C VAL A 340 9.53 -16.94 -20.82
N LEU A 341 10.62 -17.46 -20.23
CA LEU A 341 11.22 -16.87 -19.05
C LEU A 341 11.89 -15.55 -19.46
N TYR A 342 11.52 -14.46 -18.79
CA TYR A 342 12.15 -13.16 -18.95
C TYR A 342 12.79 -12.71 -17.64
N THR A 343 13.75 -11.80 -17.76
CA THR A 343 14.41 -11.10 -16.66
C THR A 343 14.32 -9.60 -16.91
N ASP A 344 14.23 -8.81 -15.84
CA ASP A 344 14.14 -7.35 -15.90
C ASP A 344 14.97 -6.73 -14.77
N GLU A 345 15.22 -5.41 -14.85
CA GLU A 345 15.94 -4.68 -13.81
C GLU A 345 15.19 -4.81 -12.47
N PRO A 346 15.88 -5.18 -11.38
CA PRO A 346 15.30 -5.26 -10.04
C PRO A 346 14.59 -4.00 -9.57
N TRP A 347 13.57 -4.18 -8.73
CA TRP A 347 12.84 -3.07 -8.10
C TRP A 347 13.49 -2.55 -6.81
N SER A 348 14.44 -3.30 -6.25
CA SER A 348 15.09 -2.96 -5.00
C SER A 348 15.82 -1.63 -5.09
N ARG A 349 15.71 -0.87 -4.01
CA ARG A 349 16.40 0.40 -3.78
C ARG A 349 17.51 0.21 -2.74
N PRO A 350 18.47 1.15 -2.66
CA PRO A 350 19.47 1.11 -1.60
C PRO A 350 18.81 0.96 -0.22
N GLY A 351 19.25 -0.03 0.55
CA GLY A 351 18.75 -0.33 1.88
C GLY A 351 17.48 -1.18 1.93
N ASP A 352 16.85 -1.51 0.79
CA ASP A 352 15.75 -2.48 0.77
C ASP A 352 16.27 -3.86 1.21
N TYR A 353 15.43 -4.59 1.94
CA TYR A 353 15.76 -5.87 2.56
C TYR A 353 14.59 -6.85 2.62
N VAL A 354 14.94 -8.12 2.87
CA VAL A 354 14.02 -9.16 3.36
C VAL A 354 14.47 -9.61 4.74
N LEU A 355 13.54 -9.73 5.67
CA LEU A 355 13.76 -10.25 7.02
C LEU A 355 13.09 -11.62 7.16
N PHE A 356 13.87 -12.65 7.43
CA PHE A 356 13.40 -13.99 7.75
C PHE A 356 13.49 -14.27 9.24
N ARG A 357 12.72 -15.26 9.69
CA ARG A 357 12.90 -15.96 10.97
C ARG A 357 13.30 -17.41 10.70
N ALA A 358 14.36 -17.88 11.36
CA ALA A 358 14.78 -19.26 11.31
C ALA A 358 13.82 -20.16 12.09
N LEU A 359 13.26 -21.19 11.45
CA LEU A 359 12.31 -22.13 12.07
C LEU A 359 13.00 -23.39 12.65
N THR A 360 14.28 -23.55 12.36
CA THR A 360 15.18 -24.56 12.92
C THR A 360 16.60 -23.98 12.94
N ASP A 361 17.58 -24.71 13.47
CA ASP A 361 18.98 -24.28 13.36
C ASP A 361 19.43 -24.41 11.90
N LEU A 362 19.98 -23.33 11.35
CA LEU A 362 20.29 -23.23 9.93
C LEU A 362 21.78 -23.00 9.68
N VAL A 363 22.29 -23.65 8.64
CA VAL A 363 23.45 -23.16 7.89
C VAL A 363 22.90 -22.44 6.67
N CYS A 364 23.23 -21.17 6.53
CA CYS A 364 22.79 -20.30 5.45
C CYS A 364 23.97 -19.90 4.56
N VAL A 365 23.68 -19.53 3.31
CA VAL A 365 24.65 -18.91 2.41
C VAL A 365 23.95 -17.85 1.56
N SER A 366 24.60 -16.71 1.38
CA SER A 366 24.16 -15.63 0.49
C SER A 366 25.28 -15.29 -0.49
N SER A 367 24.95 -15.10 -1.77
CA SER A 367 25.88 -14.71 -2.84
C SER A 367 25.43 -13.39 -3.47
N ALA A 368 26.30 -12.38 -3.46
CA ALA A 368 26.09 -11.19 -4.27
C ALA A 368 26.24 -11.59 -5.75
N CYS A 369 25.14 -11.55 -6.49
CA CYS A 369 25.07 -12.05 -7.86
C CYS A 369 26.13 -11.36 -8.76
N PRO A 370 26.98 -12.12 -9.47
CA PRO A 370 27.97 -11.57 -10.39
C PRO A 370 27.42 -11.28 -11.79
N ASP A 371 26.15 -11.57 -12.09
CA ASP A 371 25.61 -11.45 -13.45
C ASP A 371 25.55 -9.99 -13.91
N ASP A 372 26.46 -9.62 -14.81
CA ASP A 372 26.48 -8.37 -15.55
C ASP A 372 26.16 -8.57 -17.04
N THR A 373 25.72 -9.77 -17.42
CA THR A 373 25.35 -10.12 -18.80
C THR A 373 23.86 -9.91 -19.07
N THR A 374 23.05 -9.81 -18.01
CA THR A 374 21.61 -9.57 -18.07
C THR A 374 21.19 -8.39 -17.17
N PRO A 375 19.91 -7.96 -17.22
CA PRO A 375 19.39 -6.94 -16.31
C PRO A 375 19.41 -7.32 -14.83
N ALA A 376 19.85 -8.53 -14.45
CA ALA A 376 19.74 -9.07 -13.09
C ALA A 376 20.29 -8.17 -11.99
N ASN A 377 21.31 -7.37 -12.27
CA ASN A 377 21.83 -6.38 -11.30
C ASN A 377 21.80 -4.94 -11.85
N GLY A 378 20.93 -4.66 -12.83
CA GLY A 378 20.95 -3.41 -13.58
C GLY A 378 22.30 -3.14 -14.26
N TRP A 379 23.04 -4.20 -14.62
CA TRP A 379 24.42 -4.16 -15.14
C TRP A 379 25.44 -3.47 -14.23
N TYR A 380 25.12 -3.31 -12.94
CA TYR A 380 26.01 -2.71 -11.94
C TYR A 380 26.15 -3.66 -10.74
N LEU A 381 27.30 -4.31 -10.65
CA LEU A 381 27.57 -5.25 -9.55
C LEU A 381 27.94 -4.47 -8.28
N SER A 382 27.19 -4.70 -7.21
CA SER A 382 27.44 -4.14 -5.88
C SER A 382 27.50 -5.22 -4.80
N ASP A 383 27.70 -4.79 -3.55
CA ASP A 383 27.66 -5.70 -2.40
C ASP A 383 26.21 -5.94 -1.96
N ILE A 384 26.02 -7.01 -1.18
CA ILE A 384 24.87 -7.16 -0.28
C ILE A 384 25.34 -7.16 1.17
N HIS A 385 24.39 -7.08 2.10
CA HIS A 385 24.70 -7.15 3.52
C HIS A 385 23.76 -8.07 4.27
N VAL A 386 24.29 -8.83 5.22
CA VAL A 386 23.54 -9.77 6.05
C VAL A 386 23.69 -9.35 7.51
N ARG A 387 22.56 -9.22 8.20
CA ARG A 387 22.50 -9.09 9.66
C ARG A 387 21.69 -10.22 10.25
N THR A 388 22.04 -10.67 11.45
CA THR A 388 21.16 -11.53 12.24
C THR A 388 20.81 -10.88 13.56
N TYR A 389 19.63 -11.22 14.09
CA TYR A 389 19.13 -10.68 15.35
C TYR A 389 18.66 -11.81 16.25
N SER A 390 18.80 -11.62 17.56
CA SER A 390 18.31 -12.56 18.57
C SER A 390 16.81 -12.82 18.40
N GLY A 391 16.38 -14.07 18.58
CA GLY A 391 14.97 -14.44 18.62
C GLY A 391 14.18 -13.84 19.79
N GLU A 392 14.86 -13.19 20.74
CA GLU A 392 14.25 -12.38 21.81
C GLU A 392 13.67 -11.05 21.28
N GLU A 393 14.18 -10.58 20.14
CA GLU A 393 13.65 -9.39 19.46
C GLU A 393 12.27 -9.65 18.86
N LYS A 394 11.47 -8.58 18.76
CA LYS A 394 10.11 -8.63 18.22
C LYS A 394 10.00 -7.75 16.99
N PHE A 395 9.94 -8.38 15.83
CA PHE A 395 9.65 -7.71 14.56
C PHE A 395 8.24 -8.05 14.10
N SER A 396 7.44 -7.02 13.80
CA SER A 396 6.11 -7.20 13.21
C SER A 396 6.22 -7.66 11.77
N ARG A 397 5.28 -8.51 11.34
CA ARG A 397 5.10 -8.83 9.93
C ARG A 397 4.75 -7.57 9.13
N ALA A 398 5.37 -7.37 7.98
CA ALA A 398 5.09 -6.19 7.15
C ALA A 398 5.59 -6.35 5.71
N ILE A 399 4.89 -5.72 4.78
CA ILE A 399 5.30 -5.54 3.39
C ILE A 399 5.48 -4.03 3.16
N ALA A 400 6.50 -3.60 2.43
CA ALA A 400 6.60 -2.18 2.09
C ALA A 400 5.53 -1.80 1.07
N TRP A 401 4.82 -0.71 1.37
CA TRP A 401 3.91 -0.02 0.47
C TRP A 401 4.54 1.29 0.02
N ARG A 402 4.47 1.58 -1.28
CA ARG A 402 4.87 2.87 -1.86
C ARG A 402 3.65 3.46 -2.56
N ALA A 403 3.19 4.61 -2.06
CA ALA A 403 2.02 5.31 -2.60
C ALA A 403 2.24 5.77 -4.05
N THR A 404 3.47 6.18 -4.38
CA THR A 404 3.89 6.53 -5.74
C THR A 404 5.27 5.92 -6.03
N PRO A 405 5.71 5.86 -7.29
CA PRO A 405 7.08 5.44 -7.63
C PRO A 405 8.17 6.24 -6.90
N ASP A 406 7.94 7.51 -6.55
CA ASP A 406 8.90 8.36 -5.84
C ASP A 406 8.79 8.28 -4.30
N SER A 407 7.82 7.54 -3.76
CA SER A 407 7.60 7.46 -2.31
C SER A 407 8.62 6.56 -1.61
N GLU A 408 8.99 6.95 -0.39
CA GLU A 408 9.72 6.09 0.56
C GLU A 408 8.87 4.86 0.95
N PRO A 409 9.50 3.72 1.28
CA PRO A 409 8.76 2.52 1.63
C PRO A 409 8.11 2.71 3.00
N LYS A 410 6.81 2.47 3.09
CA LYS A 410 6.07 2.43 4.36
C LYS A 410 5.71 1.00 4.68
N MET A 411 6.21 0.50 5.80
CA MET A 411 5.87 -0.85 6.25
C MET A 411 4.37 -0.97 6.54
N THR A 412 3.77 -2.09 6.12
CA THR A 412 2.37 -2.40 6.43
C THR A 412 2.12 -2.22 7.92
N LYS A 413 1.04 -1.53 8.26
CA LYS A 413 0.67 -1.24 9.64
C LYS A 413 -0.68 -1.83 10.02
N ASP A 414 -0.89 -1.91 11.32
CA ASP A 414 -2.17 -2.26 11.88
C ASP A 414 -3.12 -1.06 11.91
N THR A 415 -4.42 -1.34 11.89
CA THR A 415 -5.45 -0.34 12.16
C THR A 415 -5.68 -0.25 13.67
N ALA A 416 -6.61 0.63 14.07
CA ALA A 416 -7.01 0.75 15.47
C ALA A 416 -7.84 -0.44 15.96
N PHE A 417 -8.28 -1.29 15.03
CA PHE A 417 -9.15 -2.43 15.32
C PHE A 417 -8.40 -3.77 15.23
N SER A 418 -7.15 -3.76 14.79
CA SER A 418 -6.33 -4.97 14.57
C SER A 418 -6.17 -5.86 15.80
N GLU A 419 -6.10 -5.29 17.01
CA GLU A 419 -6.04 -6.11 18.25
C GLU A 419 -7.29 -6.98 18.39
N ARG A 420 -8.47 -6.39 18.16
CA ARG A 420 -9.78 -7.07 18.29
C ARG A 420 -10.02 -8.02 17.12
N THR A 421 -9.77 -7.58 15.90
CA THR A 421 -10.01 -8.41 14.71
C THR A 421 -8.99 -9.55 14.59
N GLY A 422 -7.72 -9.30 14.95
CA GLY A 422 -6.65 -10.31 14.97
C GLY A 422 -6.85 -11.40 16.03
N ALA A 423 -7.62 -11.12 17.10
CA ALA A 423 -8.05 -12.14 18.04
C ALA A 423 -9.07 -13.14 17.43
N LEU A 424 -9.75 -12.74 16.35
CA LEU A 424 -10.82 -13.53 15.71
C LEU A 424 -10.35 -14.25 14.43
N THR A 425 -9.21 -13.85 13.86
CA THR A 425 -8.66 -14.50 12.68
C THR A 425 -7.16 -14.35 12.53
N ARG A 426 -6.54 -15.36 11.90
CA ARG A 426 -5.16 -15.29 11.40
C ARG A 426 -5.10 -15.11 9.87
N ASN A 427 -6.23 -15.22 9.18
CA ASN A 427 -6.34 -15.03 7.74
C ASN A 427 -6.50 -13.53 7.44
N VAL A 428 -5.36 -12.87 7.29
CA VAL A 428 -5.24 -11.46 6.94
C VAL A 428 -4.54 -11.30 5.60
N VAL A 429 -4.84 -10.21 4.92
CA VAL A 429 -4.18 -9.80 3.68
C VAL A 429 -3.69 -8.36 3.82
N GLU A 430 -2.69 -8.02 3.03
CA GLU A 430 -2.22 -6.65 2.87
C GLU A 430 -3.20 -5.92 1.94
N TYR A 431 -3.64 -4.73 2.35
CA TYR A 431 -4.44 -3.84 1.51
C TYR A 431 -3.97 -2.39 1.69
N LYS A 432 -3.29 -1.86 0.66
CA LYS A 432 -2.88 -0.45 0.56
C LYS A 432 -2.13 0.04 1.81
N GLY A 433 -1.12 -0.69 2.26
CA GLY A 433 -0.29 -0.42 3.43
C GLY A 433 -0.86 -0.87 4.79
N TYR A 434 -1.94 -1.66 4.83
CA TYR A 434 -2.54 -2.13 6.09
C TYR A 434 -2.83 -3.62 6.13
N TRP A 435 -2.76 -4.22 7.32
CA TRP A 435 -3.23 -5.58 7.56
C TRP A 435 -4.74 -5.60 7.81
N LEU A 436 -5.49 -6.29 6.96
CA LEU A 436 -6.94 -6.46 7.11
C LEU A 436 -7.36 -7.94 7.14
N PRO A 437 -8.38 -8.30 7.93
CA PRO A 437 -9.04 -9.60 7.88
C PRO A 437 -9.61 -9.92 6.49
N ASN A 438 -9.16 -11.01 5.89
CA ASN A 438 -9.75 -11.50 4.64
C ASN A 438 -10.99 -12.38 4.89
N VAL A 439 -10.88 -13.27 5.89
CA VAL A 439 -11.94 -14.18 6.34
C VAL A 439 -11.78 -14.42 7.84
N TYR A 440 -12.88 -14.54 8.58
CA TYR A 440 -12.88 -14.94 9.98
C TYR A 440 -13.05 -16.45 10.13
N SER A 441 -12.10 -17.09 10.82
CA SER A 441 -11.97 -18.57 10.83
C SER A 441 -13.17 -19.30 11.46
N SER A 442 -13.88 -18.68 12.39
CA SER A 442 -15.03 -19.30 13.03
C SER A 442 -16.27 -19.37 12.14
N ASN A 443 -16.35 -18.48 11.12
CA ASN A 443 -17.57 -18.25 10.37
C ASN A 443 -17.41 -18.56 8.87
N GLY A 444 -16.24 -18.26 8.31
CA GLY A 444 -16.01 -18.34 6.86
C GLY A 444 -16.80 -17.27 6.09
N ALA A 445 -16.39 -17.00 4.85
CA ALA A 445 -16.99 -15.93 4.03
C ALA A 445 -18.50 -16.10 3.81
N ILE A 446 -19.01 -17.35 3.77
CA ILE A 446 -20.44 -17.62 3.56
C ILE A 446 -21.30 -17.24 4.77
N GLU A 447 -20.88 -17.55 6.00
CA GLU A 447 -21.67 -17.14 7.18
C GLU A 447 -21.58 -15.62 7.39
N GLU A 448 -20.43 -15.02 7.10
CA GLU A 448 -20.26 -13.55 7.10
C GLU A 448 -21.21 -12.87 6.10
N TYR A 449 -21.30 -13.43 4.88
CA TYR A 449 -22.24 -13.01 3.85
C TYR A 449 -23.70 -13.06 4.35
N TRP A 450 -24.14 -14.18 4.94
CA TRP A 450 -25.50 -14.31 5.47
C TRP A 450 -25.76 -13.36 6.64
N ALA A 451 -24.79 -13.16 7.52
CA ALA A 451 -24.89 -12.18 8.59
C ALA A 451 -25.10 -10.76 8.05
N CYS A 452 -24.41 -10.39 6.95
CA CYS A 452 -24.61 -9.08 6.31
C CYS A 452 -26.03 -8.93 5.76
N ARG A 453 -26.55 -9.95 5.07
CA ARG A 453 -27.87 -9.92 4.41
C ARG A 453 -29.04 -9.97 5.40
N GLU A 454 -28.91 -10.74 6.47
CA GLU A 454 -30.02 -11.06 7.38
C GLU A 454 -29.97 -10.35 8.73
N LYS A 455 -28.78 -9.90 9.17
CA LYS A 455 -28.55 -9.42 10.54
C LYS A 455 -27.73 -8.12 10.52
N ALA A 456 -26.48 -8.17 10.98
CA ALA A 456 -25.52 -7.09 10.88
C ALA A 456 -24.10 -7.64 10.84
N VAL A 457 -23.21 -6.87 10.24
CA VAL A 457 -21.77 -7.11 10.24
C VAL A 457 -20.99 -5.87 10.66
N VAL A 458 -19.79 -6.10 11.19
CA VAL A 458 -18.77 -5.07 11.41
C VAL A 458 -17.53 -5.37 10.54
N LEU A 459 -17.05 -4.36 9.82
CA LEU A 459 -15.94 -4.44 8.88
C LEU A 459 -15.00 -3.25 9.08
N ASP A 460 -13.70 -3.49 8.99
CA ASP A 460 -12.67 -2.45 9.04
C ASP A 460 -12.40 -1.89 7.63
N LEU A 461 -12.69 -0.60 7.45
CA LEU A 461 -12.45 0.16 6.21
C LEU A 461 -11.43 1.30 6.41
N SER A 462 -10.67 1.25 7.52
CA SER A 462 -9.66 2.25 7.87
C SER A 462 -8.68 2.57 6.73
N PRO A 463 -8.28 1.61 5.87
CA PRO A 463 -7.33 1.89 4.79
C PRO A 463 -7.87 2.76 3.64
N LEU A 464 -9.19 3.04 3.56
CA LEU A 464 -9.70 4.02 2.58
C LEU A 464 -9.02 5.37 2.80
N ARG A 465 -8.58 6.03 1.71
CA ARG A 465 -7.77 7.23 1.79
C ARG A 465 -8.61 8.45 2.09
N LYS A 466 -8.24 9.17 3.15
CA LYS A 466 -8.99 10.30 3.69
C LYS A 466 -8.15 11.56 3.55
N PHE A 467 -8.74 12.57 2.92
CA PHE A 467 -8.11 13.86 2.69
C PHE A 467 -9.04 14.98 3.14
N GLU A 468 -8.56 15.79 4.08
CA GLU A 468 -9.21 17.01 4.53
C GLU A 468 -8.92 18.14 3.54
N VAL A 469 -9.98 18.73 2.98
CA VAL A 469 -9.91 19.82 2.01
C VAL A 469 -10.49 21.07 2.66
N THR A 470 -9.61 22.00 3.03
CA THR A 470 -9.95 23.17 3.84
C THR A 470 -9.45 24.45 3.21
N GLY A 471 -10.27 25.50 3.24
CA GLY A 471 -9.89 26.84 2.79
C GLY A 471 -11.00 27.48 1.94
N PRO A 472 -10.94 28.81 1.73
CA PRO A 472 -12.00 29.56 1.05
C PRO A 472 -12.30 29.07 -0.38
N ASP A 473 -11.34 28.41 -1.03
CA ASP A 473 -11.49 27.86 -2.38
C ASP A 473 -11.76 26.35 -2.41
N ALA A 474 -12.03 25.72 -1.26
CA ALA A 474 -12.26 24.27 -1.16
C ALA A 474 -13.45 23.79 -2.00
N GLU A 475 -14.58 24.52 -1.98
CA GLU A 475 -15.74 24.18 -2.82
C GLU A 475 -15.39 24.27 -4.31
N ALA A 476 -14.59 25.27 -4.70
CA ALA A 476 -14.17 25.47 -6.09
C ALA A 476 -13.26 24.32 -6.56
N LEU A 477 -12.28 23.91 -5.75
CA LEU A 477 -11.43 22.77 -6.05
C LEU A 477 -12.26 21.50 -6.23
N MET A 478 -13.12 21.16 -5.26
CA MET A 478 -13.93 19.94 -5.32
C MET A 478 -14.95 19.98 -6.46
N GLN A 479 -15.51 21.16 -6.77
CA GLN A 479 -16.39 21.35 -7.92
C GLN A 479 -15.66 21.07 -9.24
N TYR A 480 -14.38 21.42 -9.35
CA TYR A 480 -13.61 21.24 -10.58
C TYR A 480 -13.05 19.82 -10.74
N THR A 481 -12.65 19.16 -9.66
CA THR A 481 -11.95 17.86 -9.71
C THR A 481 -12.88 16.64 -9.69
N LEU A 482 -14.11 16.80 -9.20
CA LEU A 482 -15.10 15.74 -9.15
C LEU A 482 -16.15 15.87 -10.26
N THR A 483 -16.72 14.74 -10.68
CA THR A 483 -17.80 14.76 -11.68
C THR A 483 -19.13 15.27 -11.13
N ARG A 484 -19.39 15.09 -9.83
CA ARG A 484 -20.62 15.56 -9.14
C ARG A 484 -20.67 17.08 -9.00
N ASP A 485 -21.89 17.61 -8.86
CA ASP A 485 -22.15 19.02 -8.59
C ASP A 485 -22.09 19.29 -7.08
N VAL A 486 -20.92 19.73 -6.61
CA VAL A 486 -20.60 19.98 -5.20
C VAL A 486 -21.36 21.19 -4.65
N LYS A 487 -21.63 22.20 -5.48
CA LYS A 487 -22.39 23.40 -5.08
C LYS A 487 -23.82 23.09 -4.60
N LYS A 488 -24.38 21.96 -5.01
CA LYS A 488 -25.72 21.49 -4.58
C LYS A 488 -25.72 20.75 -3.25
N LEU A 489 -24.54 20.42 -2.69
CA LEU A 489 -24.45 19.71 -1.42
C LEU A 489 -24.76 20.65 -0.26
N SER A 490 -25.59 20.19 0.67
CA SER A 490 -25.80 20.88 1.94
C SER A 490 -24.75 20.45 2.97
N VAL A 491 -24.45 21.29 3.96
CA VAL A 491 -23.63 20.87 5.11
C VAL A 491 -24.29 19.67 5.78
N GLY A 492 -23.49 18.67 6.18
CA GLY A 492 -24.01 17.40 6.70
C GLY A 492 -24.30 16.35 5.63
N GLN A 493 -24.06 16.65 4.35
CA GLN A 493 -24.32 15.74 3.24
C GLN A 493 -23.04 15.03 2.78
N VAL A 494 -23.23 13.79 2.32
CA VAL A 494 -22.23 12.98 1.64
C VAL A 494 -22.67 12.80 0.19
N VAL A 495 -21.73 12.68 -0.76
CA VAL A 495 -22.06 12.27 -2.13
C VAL A 495 -21.00 11.34 -2.69
N TYR A 496 -21.43 10.33 -3.43
CA TYR A 496 -20.54 9.48 -4.22
C TYR A 496 -20.23 10.12 -5.59
N SER A 497 -18.96 10.18 -5.95
CA SER A 497 -18.46 10.81 -7.18
C SER A 497 -17.28 10.05 -7.77
N ALA A 498 -17.00 10.29 -9.05
CA ALA A 498 -15.75 9.93 -9.69
C ALA A 498 -14.79 11.13 -9.73
N MET A 499 -13.50 10.83 -9.79
CA MET A 499 -12.39 11.73 -10.14
C MET A 499 -11.78 11.24 -11.45
N CYS A 500 -11.52 12.14 -12.41
CA CYS A 500 -11.11 11.75 -13.76
C CYS A 500 -9.88 12.54 -14.22
N TYR A 501 -9.12 11.96 -15.15
CA TYR A 501 -8.15 12.67 -15.97
C TYR A 501 -8.83 13.48 -17.08
N GLU A 502 -8.07 14.35 -17.74
CA GLU A 502 -8.55 15.16 -18.87
C GLU A 502 -9.07 14.31 -20.05
N HIS A 503 -8.55 13.09 -20.25
CA HIS A 503 -9.05 12.14 -21.25
C HIS A 503 -10.33 11.38 -20.84
N GLY A 504 -10.87 11.67 -19.65
CA GLY A 504 -12.12 11.12 -19.13
C GLY A 504 -12.01 9.76 -18.43
N GLY A 505 -10.81 9.17 -18.39
CA GLY A 505 -10.58 7.94 -17.63
C GLY A 505 -10.52 8.22 -16.13
N MET A 506 -10.92 7.23 -15.32
CA MET A 506 -11.05 7.38 -13.87
C MET A 506 -9.70 7.31 -13.16
N ILE A 507 -9.47 8.25 -12.26
CA ILE A 507 -8.34 8.25 -11.31
C ILE A 507 -8.74 7.46 -10.08
N ASP A 508 -9.91 7.77 -9.54
CA ASP A 508 -10.42 7.27 -8.27
C ASP A 508 -11.95 7.43 -8.25
N ASP A 509 -12.59 6.71 -7.34
CA ASP A 509 -13.99 6.87 -6.98
C ASP A 509 -14.13 6.90 -5.46
N GLY A 510 -15.18 7.57 -4.96
CA GLY A 510 -15.26 7.79 -3.53
C GLY A 510 -16.38 8.68 -3.09
N THR A 511 -16.33 9.05 -1.81
CA THR A 511 -17.33 9.88 -1.17
C THR A 511 -16.76 11.23 -0.73
N LEU A 512 -17.50 12.29 -1.02
CA LEU A 512 -17.22 13.64 -0.53
C LEU A 512 -18.17 13.98 0.62
N PHE A 513 -17.62 14.33 1.76
CA PHE A 513 -18.35 14.86 2.92
C PHE A 513 -18.27 16.38 2.90
N ARG A 514 -19.41 17.07 3.04
CA ARG A 514 -19.48 18.51 3.25
C ARG A 514 -19.59 18.81 4.75
N LEU A 515 -18.46 19.07 5.40
CA LEU A 515 -18.36 19.35 6.84
C LEU A 515 -18.74 20.80 7.17
N GLY A 516 -18.54 21.72 6.24
CA GLY A 516 -18.90 23.13 6.39
C GLY A 516 -19.01 23.86 5.06
N ARG A 517 -18.94 25.18 5.10
CA ARG A 517 -18.92 26.01 3.89
C ARG A 517 -17.63 25.77 3.09
N ASP A 518 -16.50 25.85 3.78
CA ASP A 518 -15.14 25.86 3.24
C ASP A 518 -14.33 24.61 3.67
N ASN A 519 -15.05 23.58 4.12
CA ASN A 519 -14.53 22.40 4.81
C ASN A 519 -15.16 21.13 4.22
N PHE A 520 -14.34 20.32 3.55
CA PHE A 520 -14.75 19.07 2.92
C PHE A 520 -13.79 17.94 3.28
N ARG A 521 -14.24 16.69 3.14
CA ARG A 521 -13.41 15.50 3.26
C ARG A 521 -13.65 14.56 2.09
N TRP A 522 -12.61 14.25 1.34
CA TRP A 522 -12.63 13.22 0.29
C TRP A 522 -12.20 11.88 0.88
N ILE A 523 -13.00 10.84 0.64
CA ILE A 523 -12.68 9.47 1.00
C ILE A 523 -12.70 8.61 -0.25
N GLY A 524 -11.53 8.18 -0.71
CA GLY A 524 -11.31 7.43 -1.95
C GLY A 524 -10.47 6.16 -1.76
N GLY A 525 -10.20 5.46 -2.86
CA GLY A 525 -9.46 4.18 -2.86
C GLY A 525 -7.95 4.32 -3.02
N ASP A 526 -7.46 5.48 -3.47
CA ASP A 526 -6.07 5.64 -3.88
C ASP A 526 -5.34 6.84 -3.26
N ASP A 527 -4.04 6.67 -2.95
CA ASP A 527 -3.18 7.71 -2.38
C ASP A 527 -3.00 8.88 -3.35
N TYR A 528 -2.99 8.60 -4.66
CA TYR A 528 -2.78 9.59 -5.70
C TYR A 528 -3.90 10.64 -5.76
N GLY A 529 -5.11 10.33 -5.27
CA GLY A 529 -6.22 11.28 -5.21
C GLY A 529 -5.86 12.57 -4.46
N GLY A 530 -5.13 12.47 -3.33
CA GLY A 530 -4.67 13.64 -2.59
C GLY A 530 -3.58 14.43 -3.31
N ILE A 531 -2.67 13.74 -4.00
CA ILE A 531 -1.61 14.37 -4.81
C ILE A 531 -2.25 15.17 -5.94
N TRP A 532 -3.15 14.53 -6.70
CA TRP A 532 -3.88 15.15 -7.78
C TRP A 532 -4.63 16.42 -7.34
N LEU A 533 -5.35 16.36 -6.22
CA LEU A 533 -6.06 17.53 -5.69
C LEU A 533 -5.11 18.70 -5.37
N ARG A 534 -3.93 18.44 -4.81
CA ARG A 534 -2.91 19.48 -4.56
C ARG A 534 -2.34 20.06 -5.84
N GLU A 535 -2.01 19.22 -6.82
CA GLU A 535 -1.52 19.67 -8.13
C GLU A 535 -2.52 20.59 -8.82
N GLN A 536 -3.82 20.25 -8.76
CA GLN A 536 -4.87 21.09 -9.35
C GLN A 536 -5.06 22.39 -8.56
N ALA A 537 -4.98 22.35 -7.22
CA ALA A 537 -5.03 23.56 -6.40
C ALA A 537 -3.88 24.52 -6.74
N GLU A 538 -2.66 24.02 -6.87
CA GLU A 538 -1.48 24.79 -7.25
C GLU A 538 -1.61 25.35 -8.67
N LYS A 539 -1.96 24.52 -9.65
CA LYS A 539 -2.14 24.90 -11.07
C LYS A 539 -3.16 26.03 -11.23
N LEU A 540 -4.20 26.05 -10.40
CA LEU A 540 -5.26 27.05 -10.41
C LEU A 540 -5.01 28.24 -9.46
N GLY A 541 -3.94 28.20 -8.66
CA GLY A 541 -3.63 29.25 -7.67
C GLY A 541 -4.68 29.38 -6.57
N LEU A 542 -5.36 28.28 -6.21
CA LEU A 542 -6.44 28.27 -5.22
C LEU A 542 -5.89 28.33 -3.79
N LYS A 543 -6.60 29.05 -2.91
CA LYS A 543 -6.33 29.09 -1.47
C LYS A 543 -7.04 27.95 -0.78
N VAL A 544 -6.45 26.77 -0.88
CA VAL A 544 -6.96 25.52 -0.31
C VAL A 544 -5.79 24.63 0.13
N MET A 545 -5.94 23.97 1.27
CA MET A 545 -5.05 22.93 1.75
C MET A 545 -5.73 21.58 1.60
N VAL A 546 -4.99 20.59 1.10
CA VAL A 546 -5.43 19.19 0.96
C VAL A 546 -4.49 18.32 1.77
N ARG A 547 -4.95 17.89 2.94
CA ARG A 547 -4.14 17.24 3.97
C ARG A 547 -4.63 15.82 4.25
N SER A 548 -3.70 14.89 4.32
CA SER A 548 -3.98 13.48 4.60
C SER A 548 -4.42 13.27 6.06
N SER A 549 -5.46 12.45 6.25
CA SER A 549 -6.01 12.12 7.58
C SER A 549 -6.22 10.62 7.81
N THR A 550 -5.82 9.77 6.85
CA THR A 550 -6.01 8.30 6.93
C THR A 550 -5.48 7.71 8.24
N ASP A 551 -4.30 8.14 8.69
CA ASP A 551 -3.63 7.63 9.90
C ASP A 551 -4.25 8.16 11.20
N GLN A 552 -5.14 9.13 11.09
CA GLN A 552 -5.78 9.84 12.20
C GLN A 552 -7.28 9.60 12.25
N LEU A 553 -7.83 8.90 11.25
CA LEU A 553 -9.25 8.69 11.08
C LEU A 553 -9.54 7.27 10.57
N HIS A 554 -9.68 6.35 11.51
CA HIS A 554 -10.03 4.96 11.23
C HIS A 554 -11.55 4.77 11.25
N ASN A 555 -12.08 3.83 10.45
CA ASN A 555 -13.52 3.65 10.33
C ASN A 555 -13.97 2.19 10.32
N LEU A 556 -15.04 1.93 11.06
CA LEU A 556 -15.79 0.67 11.03
C LEU A 556 -17.07 0.87 10.24
N ALA A 557 -17.32 -0.02 9.28
CA ALA A 557 -18.61 -0.15 8.63
C ALA A 557 -19.49 -1.12 9.44
N VAL A 558 -20.66 -0.65 9.88
CA VAL A 558 -21.70 -1.47 10.51
C VAL A 558 -22.86 -1.58 9.53
N GLN A 559 -23.00 -2.75 8.90
CA GLN A 559 -23.85 -2.95 7.72
C GLN A 559 -24.84 -4.10 7.96
N GLY A 560 -26.01 -4.06 7.33
CA GLY A 560 -27.08 -5.05 7.45
C GLY A 560 -28.35 -4.50 8.11
N PRO A 561 -29.48 -5.24 8.05
CA PRO A 561 -30.78 -4.82 8.58
C PRO A 561 -30.78 -4.29 10.01
N ASN A 562 -29.97 -4.88 10.90
CA ASN A 562 -29.94 -4.52 12.31
C ASN A 562 -28.98 -3.35 12.63
N SER A 563 -28.23 -2.85 11.64
CA SER A 563 -27.21 -1.81 11.84
C SER A 563 -27.77 -0.54 12.49
N ARG A 564 -28.97 -0.10 12.10
CA ARG A 564 -29.61 1.11 12.67
C ARG A 564 -29.87 0.96 14.16
N GLU A 565 -30.39 -0.19 14.60
CA GLU A 565 -30.66 -0.43 16.02
C GLU A 565 -29.36 -0.46 16.82
N ILE A 566 -28.30 -1.08 16.30
CA ILE A 566 -26.98 -1.09 16.94
C ILE A 566 -26.46 0.35 17.12
N MET A 567 -26.51 1.16 16.06
CA MET A 567 -26.07 2.55 16.09
C MET A 567 -26.92 3.38 17.06
N ARG A 568 -28.25 3.19 17.07
CA ARG A 568 -29.17 3.89 17.97
C ARG A 568 -28.84 3.64 19.45
N ARG A 569 -28.40 2.44 19.80
CA ARG A 569 -28.05 2.07 21.19
C ARG A 569 -26.75 2.71 21.68
N MET A 570 -25.76 2.86 20.80
CA MET A 570 -24.40 3.25 21.21
C MET A 570 -24.03 4.72 20.92
N ILE A 571 -24.72 5.37 19.98
CA ILE A 571 -24.37 6.72 19.54
C ILE A 571 -25.19 7.75 20.29
N TRP A 572 -24.51 8.54 21.12
CA TRP A 572 -25.06 9.77 21.69
C TRP A 572 -24.81 10.94 20.74
N THR A 573 -25.81 11.81 20.57
CA THR A 573 -25.71 13.05 19.79
C THR A 573 -26.14 14.23 20.65
N ALA A 574 -25.51 15.39 20.44
CA ALA A 574 -25.94 16.61 21.09
C ALA A 574 -27.31 17.06 20.52
N PRO A 575 -28.14 17.82 21.26
CA PRO A 575 -29.49 18.19 20.81
C PRO A 575 -29.59 18.96 19.48
N HIS A 576 -28.48 19.54 19.01
CA HIS A 576 -28.40 20.28 17.74
C HIS A 576 -27.83 19.44 16.58
N GLN A 577 -27.52 18.16 16.83
CA GLN A 577 -27.06 17.20 15.83
C GLN A 577 -28.18 16.18 15.56
N PRO A 578 -28.38 15.73 14.30
CA PRO A 578 -29.35 14.69 14.01
C PRO A 578 -29.03 13.41 14.75
N THR A 579 -30.04 12.78 15.33
CA THR A 579 -29.95 11.42 15.88
C THR A 579 -29.78 10.40 14.75
N ILE A 580 -29.45 9.15 15.10
CA ILE A 580 -29.34 8.04 14.13
C ILE A 580 -30.66 7.80 13.38
N GLU A 581 -31.80 8.01 14.04
CA GLU A 581 -33.13 7.79 13.45
C GLU A 581 -33.52 8.90 12.46
N GLU A 582 -33.06 10.13 12.71
CA GLU A 582 -33.27 11.28 11.83
C GLU A 582 -32.29 11.30 10.64
N LEU A 583 -31.22 10.52 10.69
CA LEU A 583 -30.15 10.54 9.71
C LEU A 583 -30.61 9.95 8.35
N GLY A 584 -30.78 10.82 7.37
CA GLY A 584 -31.10 10.44 5.99
C GLY A 584 -29.98 9.67 5.28
N TRP A 585 -30.30 8.97 4.19
CA TRP A 585 -29.29 8.30 3.34
C TRP A 585 -28.30 9.33 2.77
N PHE A 586 -27.00 9.00 2.75
CA PHE A 586 -25.93 9.93 2.36
C PHE A 586 -25.89 11.23 3.21
N ARG A 587 -26.17 11.11 4.52
CA ARG A 587 -25.94 12.15 5.53
C ARG A 587 -24.97 11.65 6.59
N PHE A 588 -24.37 12.55 7.34
CA PHE A 588 -23.59 12.22 8.53
C PHE A 588 -23.99 13.07 9.74
N THR A 589 -23.65 12.60 10.92
CA THR A 589 -23.83 13.30 12.20
C THR A 589 -22.58 13.19 13.05
N VAL A 590 -22.34 14.18 13.92
CA VAL A 590 -21.27 14.16 14.91
C VAL A 590 -21.86 13.65 16.22
N GLY A 591 -21.20 12.65 16.82
CA GLY A 591 -21.68 12.00 18.03
C GLY A 591 -20.56 11.52 18.94
N ARG A 592 -20.93 10.77 19.96
CA ARG A 592 -20.01 10.12 20.89
C ARG A 592 -20.47 8.72 21.25
N VAL A 593 -19.52 7.83 21.48
CA VAL A 593 -19.74 6.52 22.11
C VAL A 593 -19.52 6.65 23.61
N GLY A 594 -20.40 6.09 24.44
CA GLY A 594 -20.27 6.16 25.91
C GLY A 594 -20.82 7.44 26.53
N GLY A 595 -21.74 8.13 25.84
CA GLY A 595 -22.42 9.34 26.34
C GLY A 595 -21.67 10.65 26.06
N PRO A 596 -22.09 11.78 26.66
CA PRO A 596 -21.61 13.13 26.31
C PRO A 596 -20.11 13.38 26.54
N ASN A 597 -19.45 12.58 27.37
CA ASN A 597 -18.02 12.69 27.67
C ASN A 597 -17.20 11.53 27.07
N GLY A 598 -17.83 10.64 26.31
CA GLY A 598 -17.17 9.47 25.75
C GLY A 598 -16.42 9.78 24.45
N ALA A 599 -15.98 8.73 23.75
CA ALA A 599 -15.16 8.83 22.54
C ALA A 599 -15.88 9.59 21.40
N PRO A 600 -15.29 10.64 20.82
CA PRO A 600 -15.90 11.37 19.71
C PRO A 600 -15.91 10.53 18.43
N VAL A 601 -16.99 10.64 17.66
CA VAL A 601 -17.15 9.94 16.37
C VAL A 601 -17.89 10.80 15.35
N VAL A 602 -17.63 10.55 14.07
CA VAL A 602 -18.53 10.94 12.97
C VAL A 602 -19.21 9.67 12.46
N VAL A 603 -20.52 9.71 12.28
CA VAL A 603 -21.29 8.58 11.78
C VAL A 603 -21.98 8.97 10.48
N SER A 604 -21.65 8.31 9.37
CA SER A 604 -22.35 8.48 8.09
C SER A 604 -23.29 7.33 7.81
N ARG A 605 -24.43 7.62 7.17
CA ARG A 605 -25.34 6.60 6.62
C ARG A 605 -24.93 6.28 5.18
N THR A 606 -23.80 5.58 5.07
CA THR A 606 -23.15 5.12 3.84
C THR A 606 -22.78 3.64 3.97
N GLY A 607 -22.45 2.99 2.84
CA GLY A 607 -22.10 1.58 2.84
C GLY A 607 -21.73 1.05 1.46
N TYR A 608 -21.01 -0.08 1.46
CA TYR A 608 -20.45 -0.73 0.27
C TYR A 608 -20.93 -2.20 0.13
N THR A 609 -22.09 -2.54 0.71
CA THR A 609 -22.60 -3.92 0.80
C THR A 609 -23.94 -4.14 0.09
N GLY A 610 -24.59 -3.07 -0.38
CA GLY A 610 -25.97 -3.12 -0.87
C GLY A 610 -27.04 -3.24 0.23
N GLU A 611 -26.66 -3.15 1.50
CA GLU A 611 -27.58 -3.14 2.65
C GLU A 611 -27.75 -1.74 3.26
N LEU A 612 -28.70 -1.62 4.19
CA LEU A 612 -28.70 -0.52 5.16
C LEU A 612 -27.39 -0.58 5.96
N GLY A 613 -26.76 0.56 6.21
CA GLY A 613 -25.58 0.59 7.04
C GLY A 613 -25.06 1.98 7.35
N PHE A 614 -24.07 1.99 8.23
CA PHE A 614 -23.39 3.17 8.73
C PHE A 614 -21.87 2.95 8.71
N GLU A 615 -21.13 4.05 8.67
CA GLU A 615 -19.69 4.05 8.92
C GLU A 615 -19.39 4.96 10.11
N VAL A 616 -18.63 4.44 11.07
CA VAL A 616 -18.27 5.12 12.31
C VAL A 616 -16.78 5.46 12.25
N PHE A 617 -16.48 6.75 12.12
CA PHE A 617 -15.13 7.30 12.03
C PHE A 617 -14.65 7.75 13.42
N CYS A 618 -13.44 7.35 13.80
CA CYS A 618 -12.82 7.68 15.08
C CYS A 618 -11.31 7.91 14.94
N HIS A 619 -10.72 8.61 15.91
CA HIS A 619 -9.27 8.65 16.02
C HIS A 619 -8.75 7.28 16.48
N PRO A 620 -7.57 6.80 16.02
CA PRO A 620 -7.07 5.48 16.39
C PRO A 620 -7.00 5.21 17.91
N LYS A 621 -6.73 6.25 18.70
CA LYS A 621 -6.71 6.17 20.18
C LYS A 621 -8.03 5.70 20.79
N ASP A 622 -9.14 5.95 20.10
CA ASP A 622 -10.50 5.64 20.53
C ASP A 622 -11.02 4.34 19.89
N GLY A 623 -10.26 3.72 18.98
CA GLY A 623 -10.74 2.61 18.14
C GLY A 623 -11.18 1.39 18.92
N THR A 624 -10.46 1.03 19.98
CA THR A 624 -10.86 -0.08 20.87
C THR A 624 -12.22 0.19 21.52
N ALA A 625 -12.44 1.40 22.06
CA ALA A 625 -13.70 1.76 22.69
C ALA A 625 -14.87 1.76 21.68
N VAL A 626 -14.61 2.21 20.45
CA VAL A 626 -15.61 2.19 19.38
C VAL A 626 -15.94 0.76 18.94
N TYR A 627 -14.94 -0.10 18.73
CA TYR A 627 -15.16 -1.50 18.37
C TYR A 627 -15.93 -2.25 19.44
N ASP A 628 -15.51 -2.12 20.70
CA ASP A 628 -16.14 -2.79 21.83
C ASP A 628 -17.60 -2.34 21.98
N ALA A 629 -17.90 -1.05 21.80
CA ALA A 629 -19.27 -0.55 21.82
C ALA A 629 -20.14 -1.10 20.68
N VAL A 630 -19.63 -1.19 19.44
CA VAL A 630 -20.34 -1.83 18.32
C VAL A 630 -20.64 -3.29 18.67
N TRP A 631 -19.64 -3.99 19.19
CA TRP A 631 -19.73 -5.42 19.49
C TRP A 631 -20.75 -5.70 20.60
N GLU A 632 -20.66 -4.97 21.71
CA GLU A 632 -21.56 -5.12 22.86
C GLU A 632 -23.02 -4.83 22.48
N ASN A 633 -23.27 -3.75 21.74
CA ASN A 633 -24.63 -3.33 21.37
C ASN A 633 -25.24 -4.13 20.21
N GLY A 634 -24.43 -4.91 19.48
CA GLY A 634 -24.86 -5.75 18.37
C GLY A 634 -24.92 -7.25 18.65
N ARG A 635 -24.38 -7.72 19.78
CA ARG A 635 -24.27 -9.16 20.08
C ARG A 635 -25.62 -9.87 20.12
N ASP A 636 -26.61 -9.30 20.80
CA ASP A 636 -27.98 -9.83 20.88
C ASP A 636 -28.76 -9.70 19.56
N LEU A 637 -28.28 -8.85 18.66
CA LEU A 637 -28.83 -8.64 17.31
C LEU A 637 -28.14 -9.50 16.24
N GLY A 638 -27.25 -10.41 16.67
CA GLY A 638 -26.57 -11.37 15.81
C GLY A 638 -25.46 -10.77 14.95
N LEU A 639 -24.85 -9.67 15.40
CA LEU A 639 -23.67 -9.06 14.78
C LEU A 639 -22.55 -10.10 14.60
N ARG A 640 -21.90 -10.09 13.44
CA ARG A 640 -20.68 -10.87 13.14
C ARG A 640 -19.61 -9.97 12.54
N PRO A 641 -18.32 -10.31 12.66
CA PRO A 641 -17.29 -9.62 11.89
C PRO A 641 -17.37 -10.09 10.43
N MET A 642 -17.01 -9.24 9.47
CA MET A 642 -16.95 -9.58 8.04
C MET A 642 -15.59 -9.20 7.47
N GLY A 643 -14.99 -10.10 6.69
CA GLY A 643 -13.72 -9.88 6.00
C GLY A 643 -13.89 -9.48 4.53
N LEU A 644 -12.78 -9.20 3.86
CA LEU A 644 -12.77 -8.73 2.47
C LEU A 644 -13.38 -9.75 1.48
N ALA A 645 -13.24 -11.06 1.70
CA ALA A 645 -13.80 -12.07 0.80
C ALA A 645 -15.34 -12.03 0.76
N ALA A 646 -15.98 -11.89 1.91
CA ALA A 646 -17.44 -11.74 1.99
C ALA A 646 -17.89 -10.36 1.51
N LEU A 647 -17.09 -9.30 1.73
CA LEU A 647 -17.34 -7.98 1.16
C LEU A 647 -17.38 -8.03 -0.37
N ASP A 648 -16.42 -8.71 -1.00
CA ASP A 648 -16.34 -8.84 -2.45
C ASP A 648 -17.58 -9.55 -3.02
N MET A 649 -18.09 -10.57 -2.31
CA MET A 649 -19.35 -11.21 -2.66
C MET A 649 -20.53 -10.22 -2.64
N VAL A 650 -20.74 -9.53 -1.51
CA VAL A 650 -21.93 -8.68 -1.35
C VAL A 650 -21.91 -7.45 -2.26
N ARG A 651 -20.72 -6.92 -2.57
CA ARG A 651 -20.56 -5.77 -3.47
C ARG A 651 -20.79 -6.15 -4.93
N ILE A 652 -20.37 -7.34 -5.36
CA ILE A 652 -20.61 -7.84 -6.72
C ILE A 652 -22.10 -8.02 -6.97
N GLU A 653 -22.82 -8.63 -6.02
CA GLU A 653 -24.27 -8.78 -6.10
C GLU A 653 -25.00 -7.43 -6.20
N ALA A 654 -24.50 -6.41 -5.49
CA ALA A 654 -25.04 -5.05 -5.49
C ALA A 654 -24.58 -4.19 -6.70
N GLY A 655 -23.74 -4.74 -7.58
CA GLY A 655 -23.21 -4.01 -8.75
C GLY A 655 -22.32 -2.84 -8.38
N LEU A 656 -21.54 -2.95 -7.30
CA LEU A 656 -20.59 -1.93 -6.84
C LEU A 656 -19.19 -2.19 -7.40
N ILE A 657 -18.55 -1.14 -7.90
CA ILE A 657 -17.29 -1.22 -8.66
C ILE A 657 -16.06 -1.15 -7.79
N PHE A 658 -15.01 -1.85 -8.21
CA PHE A 658 -13.72 -1.90 -7.52
C PHE A 658 -12.56 -1.55 -8.46
N ALA A 659 -11.70 -0.63 -8.02
CA ALA A 659 -10.53 -0.17 -8.77
C ALA A 659 -9.59 -1.34 -9.13
N GLY A 660 -9.04 -1.31 -10.35
CA GLY A 660 -8.16 -2.38 -10.85
C GLY A 660 -8.91 -3.60 -11.40
N TYR A 661 -10.21 -3.72 -11.15
CA TYR A 661 -11.07 -4.76 -11.71
C TYR A 661 -12.09 -4.15 -12.67
N ASP A 662 -12.99 -3.34 -12.14
CA ASP A 662 -14.15 -2.82 -12.85
C ASP A 662 -13.84 -1.49 -13.56
N PHE A 663 -12.81 -0.78 -13.10
CA PHE A 663 -12.29 0.43 -13.76
C PHE A 663 -10.77 0.59 -13.59
N SER A 664 -10.17 1.37 -14.49
CA SER A 664 -8.80 1.88 -14.43
C SER A 664 -8.74 3.27 -15.08
N ASP A 665 -7.54 3.80 -15.27
CA ASP A 665 -7.31 5.02 -16.03
C ASP A 665 -7.74 4.93 -17.51
N GLN A 666 -8.05 3.74 -18.04
CA GLN A 666 -8.60 3.59 -19.39
C GLN A 666 -10.14 3.62 -19.43
N THR A 667 -10.80 3.41 -18.29
CA THR A 667 -12.25 3.28 -18.17
C THR A 667 -12.87 4.60 -17.73
N ASP A 668 -13.92 5.05 -18.41
CA ASP A 668 -14.68 6.22 -17.96
C ASP A 668 -15.86 5.84 -17.04
N PRO A 669 -16.46 6.79 -16.30
CA PRO A 669 -17.58 6.51 -15.39
C PRO A 669 -18.82 5.88 -16.05
N PHE A 670 -19.06 6.08 -17.35
CA PHE A 670 -20.19 5.44 -18.04
C PHE A 670 -19.88 3.96 -18.31
N GLU A 671 -18.66 3.67 -18.77
CA GLU A 671 -18.17 2.31 -19.02
C GLU A 671 -17.96 1.52 -17.73
N ALA A 672 -17.74 2.19 -16.59
CA ALA A 672 -17.71 1.61 -15.24
C ALA A 672 -19.10 1.48 -14.59
N GLY A 673 -20.19 1.83 -15.26
CA GLY A 673 -21.55 1.67 -14.71
C GLY A 673 -21.94 2.68 -13.62
N ILE A 674 -21.11 3.68 -13.34
CA ILE A 674 -21.39 4.76 -12.37
C ILE A 674 -21.74 6.09 -13.05
N GLY A 675 -22.19 6.08 -14.31
CA GLY A 675 -22.50 7.30 -15.07
C GLY A 675 -23.52 8.25 -14.42
N PHE A 676 -24.27 7.79 -13.40
CA PHE A 676 -25.12 8.64 -12.56
C PHE A 676 -24.35 9.68 -11.74
N THR A 677 -23.03 9.53 -11.59
CA THR A 677 -22.12 10.51 -10.96
C THR A 677 -21.71 11.64 -11.90
N VAL A 678 -22.06 11.57 -13.19
CA VAL A 678 -21.69 12.57 -14.22
C VAL A 678 -22.94 13.33 -14.71
N PRO A 679 -23.47 14.27 -13.91
CA PRO A 679 -24.69 15.01 -14.23
C PRO A 679 -24.48 16.12 -15.26
N LEU A 680 -24.01 15.80 -16.47
CA LEU A 680 -23.65 16.76 -17.55
C LEU A 680 -24.74 17.80 -17.87
N LYS A 681 -26.02 17.44 -17.66
CA LYS A 681 -27.16 18.34 -17.89
C LYS A 681 -27.35 19.37 -16.79
N SER A 682 -27.09 19.00 -15.53
CA SER A 682 -27.40 19.85 -14.37
C SER A 682 -26.17 20.46 -13.71
N LYS A 683 -24.96 19.96 -14.00
CA LYS A 683 -23.68 20.61 -13.72
C LYS A 683 -23.20 21.30 -14.99
N THR A 684 -23.45 22.60 -15.09
CA THR A 684 -23.04 23.42 -16.22
C THR A 684 -21.62 23.94 -16.09
N ASP A 685 -21.11 24.03 -14.86
CA ASP A 685 -19.72 24.36 -14.58
C ASP A 685 -18.76 23.36 -15.24
N ASP A 686 -17.57 23.85 -15.60
CA ASP A 686 -16.51 23.01 -16.11
C ASP A 686 -15.90 22.14 -14.99
N PHE A 687 -15.40 20.97 -15.38
CA PHE A 687 -14.71 20.02 -14.49
C PHE A 687 -13.77 19.14 -15.32
N ILE A 688 -12.76 18.57 -14.68
CA ILE A 688 -11.73 17.80 -15.37
C ILE A 688 -12.35 16.60 -16.09
N GLY A 689 -12.04 16.47 -17.38
CA GLY A 689 -12.53 15.40 -18.24
C GLY A 689 -13.92 15.64 -18.83
N ARG A 690 -14.61 16.75 -18.51
CA ARG A 690 -15.98 17.04 -18.98
C ARG A 690 -16.16 16.86 -20.48
N ASP A 691 -15.30 17.49 -21.29
CA ASP A 691 -15.41 17.43 -22.76
C ASP A 691 -15.15 16.01 -23.30
N ALA A 692 -14.20 15.29 -22.71
CA ALA A 692 -13.94 13.91 -23.06
C ALA A 692 -15.14 13.01 -22.70
N LEU A 693 -15.77 13.24 -21.54
CA LEU A 693 -16.94 12.52 -21.09
C LEU A 693 -18.19 12.82 -21.92
N ILE A 694 -18.34 14.04 -22.44
CA ILE A 694 -19.39 14.36 -23.43
C ILE A 694 -19.19 13.49 -24.69
N ARG A 695 -17.98 13.49 -25.26
CA ARG A 695 -17.66 12.69 -26.46
C ARG A 695 -17.85 11.18 -26.23
N ARG A 696 -17.38 10.67 -25.09
CA ARG A 696 -17.50 9.25 -24.69
C ARG A 696 -18.96 8.86 -24.48
N LYS A 697 -19.79 9.73 -23.90
CA LYS A 697 -21.23 9.50 -23.75
C LYS A 697 -21.98 9.48 -25.08
N GLU A 698 -21.56 10.30 -26.04
CA GLU A 698 -22.14 10.32 -27.39
C GLU A 698 -21.69 9.14 -28.25
N ASN A 699 -20.52 8.57 -27.96
CA ASN A 699 -19.94 7.45 -28.70
C ASN A 699 -19.50 6.32 -27.73
N PRO A 700 -20.42 5.71 -26.97
CA PRO A 700 -20.07 4.68 -26.01
C PRO A 700 -19.63 3.43 -26.76
N ARG A 701 -18.45 2.90 -26.40
CA ARG A 701 -17.96 1.62 -26.93
C ARG A 701 -18.42 0.46 -26.05
N TRP A 702 -18.24 0.62 -24.74
CA TRP A 702 -18.53 -0.41 -23.76
C TRP A 702 -19.73 -0.06 -22.90
N LYS A 703 -20.41 -1.09 -22.39
CA LYS A 703 -21.42 -0.97 -21.35
C LYS A 703 -21.13 -1.94 -20.22
N PHE A 704 -21.26 -1.45 -18.99
CA PHE A 704 -21.15 -2.27 -17.80
C PHE A 704 -22.48 -2.98 -17.53
N VAL A 705 -22.43 -4.31 -17.38
CA VAL A 705 -23.61 -5.16 -17.25
C VAL A 705 -23.42 -6.23 -16.17
N GLY A 706 -24.53 -6.80 -15.71
CA GLY A 706 -24.52 -8.05 -14.95
C GLY A 706 -24.65 -9.25 -15.89
N LEU A 707 -24.15 -10.41 -15.48
CA LEU A 707 -24.27 -11.68 -16.19
C LEU A 707 -24.76 -12.78 -15.25
N ASP A 708 -25.79 -13.50 -15.69
CA ASP A 708 -26.16 -14.80 -15.14
C ASP A 708 -25.43 -15.90 -15.92
N ILE A 709 -24.58 -16.68 -15.25
CA ILE A 709 -23.83 -17.77 -15.90
C ILE A 709 -24.59 -19.07 -15.70
N GLU A 710 -25.02 -19.69 -16.80
CA GLU A 710 -25.79 -20.94 -16.83
C GLU A 710 -24.88 -22.18 -16.73
N ALA A 711 -23.87 -22.10 -15.86
CA ALA A 711 -22.93 -23.19 -15.61
C ALA A 711 -22.44 -23.19 -14.16
N ASN A 712 -22.21 -24.38 -13.61
CA ASN A 712 -21.58 -24.57 -12.30
C ASN A 712 -20.04 -24.51 -12.36
N VAL A 713 -19.48 -23.81 -13.34
CA VAL A 713 -18.04 -23.62 -13.50
C VAL A 713 -17.73 -22.16 -13.16
N ASP A 714 -16.71 -21.94 -12.33
CA ASP A 714 -16.32 -20.60 -11.93
C ASP A 714 -15.78 -19.78 -13.11
N VAL A 715 -16.14 -18.52 -13.11
CA VAL A 715 -15.69 -17.48 -14.04
C VAL A 715 -14.86 -16.49 -13.25
N GLY A 716 -13.83 -15.90 -13.86
CA GLY A 716 -12.90 -14.97 -13.23
C GLY A 716 -12.67 -13.72 -14.06
N HIS A 717 -11.98 -12.75 -13.45
CA HIS A 717 -11.53 -11.53 -14.10
C HIS A 717 -10.73 -11.83 -15.38
N GLY A 718 -11.03 -11.13 -16.46
CA GLY A 718 -10.36 -11.28 -17.76
C GLY A 718 -10.90 -12.39 -18.65
N ASP A 719 -11.83 -13.24 -18.17
CA ASP A 719 -12.47 -14.23 -19.04
C ASP A 719 -13.21 -13.54 -20.20
N CYS A 720 -12.94 -13.99 -21.43
CA CYS A 720 -13.48 -13.41 -22.64
C CYS A 720 -14.97 -13.71 -22.79
N ILE A 721 -15.77 -12.72 -23.23
CA ILE A 721 -17.20 -12.89 -23.54
C ILE A 721 -17.37 -12.95 -25.05
N HIS A 722 -18.15 -13.90 -25.56
CA HIS A 722 -18.29 -14.16 -26.99
C HIS A 722 -19.74 -14.21 -27.46
N VAL A 723 -19.91 -13.82 -28.74
CA VAL A 723 -21.08 -14.11 -29.57
C VAL A 723 -20.56 -14.80 -30.83
N GLY A 724 -20.84 -16.09 -30.95
CA GLY A 724 -20.22 -16.93 -31.98
C GLY A 724 -18.70 -16.98 -31.80
N ARG A 725 -17.93 -16.62 -32.84
CA ARG A 725 -16.47 -16.57 -32.75
C ARG A 725 -15.92 -15.24 -32.22
N ALA A 726 -16.65 -14.14 -32.38
CA ALA A 726 -16.14 -12.84 -31.98
C ALA A 726 -16.11 -12.72 -30.45
N GLN A 727 -15.01 -12.21 -29.91
CA GLN A 727 -14.98 -11.71 -28.54
C GLN A 727 -15.65 -10.33 -28.52
N VAL A 728 -16.67 -10.17 -27.69
CA VAL A 728 -17.50 -8.97 -27.58
C VAL A 728 -17.42 -8.33 -26.20
N GLY A 729 -16.53 -8.80 -25.33
CA GLY A 729 -16.35 -8.24 -24.00
C GLY A 729 -15.44 -9.07 -23.12
N GLU A 730 -15.45 -8.71 -21.83
CA GLU A 730 -14.68 -9.38 -20.79
C GLU A 730 -15.42 -9.33 -19.45
N VAL A 731 -15.21 -10.36 -18.64
CA VAL A 731 -15.65 -10.39 -17.25
C VAL A 731 -14.69 -9.58 -16.39
N THR A 732 -15.24 -8.77 -15.49
CA THR A 732 -14.48 -7.88 -14.60
C THR A 732 -14.45 -8.38 -13.16
N SER A 733 -15.61 -8.73 -12.61
CA SER A 733 -15.74 -9.29 -11.26
C SER A 733 -16.77 -10.43 -11.29
N SER A 734 -16.62 -11.45 -10.45
CA SER A 734 -17.50 -12.63 -10.46
C SER A 734 -17.55 -13.33 -9.11
N MET A 735 -18.66 -14.02 -8.85
CA MET A 735 -18.84 -14.82 -7.64
C MET A 735 -19.93 -15.87 -7.83
N ARG A 736 -19.92 -16.91 -6.98
CA ARG A 736 -21.06 -17.81 -6.82
C ARG A 736 -21.99 -17.25 -5.74
N SER A 737 -23.17 -16.78 -6.13
CA SER A 737 -24.12 -16.14 -5.22
C SER A 737 -24.78 -17.19 -4.31
N PRO A 738 -24.63 -17.08 -2.96
CA PRO A 738 -25.33 -17.97 -2.04
C PRO A 738 -26.83 -17.75 -2.07
N LEU A 739 -27.28 -16.50 -2.27
CA LEU A 739 -28.70 -16.15 -2.31
C LEU A 739 -29.37 -16.66 -3.58
N LEU A 740 -28.71 -16.54 -4.73
CA LEU A 740 -29.28 -16.91 -6.02
C LEU A 740 -28.98 -18.36 -6.41
N GLY A 741 -28.03 -19.02 -5.75
CA GLY A 741 -27.64 -20.41 -6.03
C GLY A 741 -26.93 -20.61 -7.37
N LYS A 742 -26.40 -19.54 -7.99
CA LYS A 742 -25.79 -19.55 -9.33
C LYS A 742 -24.55 -18.67 -9.42
N ASN A 743 -23.75 -18.88 -10.46
CA ASN A 743 -22.60 -18.04 -10.79
C ASN A 743 -23.09 -16.75 -11.45
N ILE A 744 -22.61 -15.61 -10.95
CA ILE A 744 -22.91 -14.29 -11.49
C ILE A 744 -21.61 -13.52 -11.75
N ALA A 745 -21.68 -12.52 -12.63
CA ALA A 745 -20.55 -11.65 -12.91
C ALA A 745 -20.97 -10.22 -13.25
N LEU A 746 -20.02 -9.29 -13.08
CA LEU A 746 -20.03 -7.96 -13.68
C LEU A 746 -19.09 -7.98 -14.88
N ALA A 747 -19.47 -7.29 -15.96
CA ALA A 747 -18.74 -7.35 -17.22
C ALA A 747 -18.80 -6.05 -18.01
N ARG A 748 -17.76 -5.82 -18.81
CA ARG A 748 -17.74 -4.82 -19.88
C ARG A 748 -18.03 -5.52 -21.21
N VAL A 749 -19.12 -5.12 -21.86
CA VAL A 749 -19.57 -5.73 -23.12
C VAL A 749 -19.74 -4.65 -24.18
N ASP A 750 -19.41 -4.98 -25.42
CA ASP A 750 -19.63 -4.13 -26.59
C ASP A 750 -21.10 -3.70 -26.63
N LEU A 751 -21.32 -2.40 -26.85
CA LEU A 751 -22.65 -1.81 -26.80
C LEU A 751 -23.67 -2.54 -27.68
N ALA A 752 -23.25 -3.07 -28.84
CA ALA A 752 -24.11 -3.77 -29.79
C ALA A 752 -24.69 -5.08 -29.23
N HIS A 753 -24.10 -5.63 -28.17
CA HIS A 753 -24.52 -6.88 -27.53
C HIS A 753 -25.00 -6.68 -26.09
N ALA A 754 -25.05 -5.45 -25.58
CA ALA A 754 -25.24 -5.19 -24.16
C ALA A 754 -26.71 -4.99 -23.71
N GLU A 755 -27.67 -5.50 -24.50
CA GLU A 755 -29.09 -5.52 -24.14
C GLU A 755 -29.38 -6.64 -23.15
N VAL A 756 -30.21 -6.36 -22.15
CA VAL A 756 -30.67 -7.35 -21.17
C VAL A 756 -31.46 -8.44 -21.89
N GLY A 757 -31.16 -9.70 -21.56
CA GLY A 757 -31.71 -10.89 -22.20
C GLY A 757 -30.87 -11.43 -23.36
N THR A 758 -29.81 -10.73 -23.77
CA THR A 758 -28.90 -11.21 -24.81
C THR A 758 -28.11 -12.42 -24.31
N ALA A 759 -28.15 -13.52 -25.06
CA ALA A 759 -27.35 -14.71 -24.80
C ALA A 759 -25.91 -14.50 -25.27
N VAL A 760 -24.96 -14.85 -24.41
CA VAL A 760 -23.52 -14.76 -24.65
C VAL A 760 -22.83 -16.01 -24.12
N GLU A 761 -21.55 -16.18 -24.45
CA GLU A 761 -20.76 -17.32 -24.00
C GLU A 761 -19.45 -16.87 -23.35
N ILE A 762 -19.16 -17.36 -22.15
CA ILE A 762 -17.89 -17.11 -21.47
C ILE A 762 -16.85 -18.13 -21.95
N GLY A 763 -15.74 -17.63 -22.47
CA GLY A 763 -14.63 -18.43 -22.93
C GLY A 763 -13.77 -18.96 -21.81
N LYS A 764 -13.36 -20.23 -21.94
CA LYS A 764 -12.38 -20.91 -21.08
C LYS A 764 -11.36 -21.63 -21.96
N LEU A 765 -10.22 -22.02 -21.37
CA LEU A 765 -9.08 -22.61 -22.09
C LEU A 765 -8.46 -21.58 -23.05
N ASP A 766 -8.66 -21.73 -24.35
CA ASP A 766 -8.27 -20.78 -25.40
C ASP A 766 -9.40 -19.81 -25.77
N GLY A 767 -10.40 -19.72 -24.90
CA GLY A 767 -11.68 -19.09 -25.17
C GLY A 767 -12.64 -20.04 -25.88
N HIS A 768 -12.25 -20.71 -26.96
CA HIS A 768 -13.16 -21.40 -27.88
C HIS A 768 -13.48 -22.86 -27.52
N GLN A 769 -12.54 -23.59 -26.95
CA GLN A 769 -12.70 -25.02 -26.66
C GLN A 769 -13.77 -25.29 -25.59
N LYS A 770 -13.98 -24.33 -24.69
CA LYS A 770 -15.01 -24.42 -23.66
C LYS A 770 -15.74 -23.09 -23.55
N ARG A 771 -17.03 -23.13 -23.87
CA ARG A 771 -17.97 -22.01 -23.82
C ARG A 771 -19.01 -22.26 -22.75
N LEU A 772 -19.09 -21.37 -21.77
CA LEU A 772 -20.11 -21.42 -20.72
C LEU A 772 -21.27 -20.49 -21.14
N PRO A 773 -22.49 -21.01 -21.32
CA PRO A 773 -23.63 -20.15 -21.65
C PRO A 773 -23.89 -19.14 -20.52
N ALA A 774 -24.23 -17.91 -20.89
CA ALA A 774 -24.59 -16.85 -19.96
C ALA A 774 -25.61 -15.90 -20.61
N VAL A 775 -26.30 -15.14 -19.77
CA VAL A 775 -27.30 -14.15 -20.21
C VAL A 775 -27.01 -12.81 -19.57
N ILE A 776 -27.08 -11.74 -20.37
CA ILE A 776 -26.92 -10.37 -19.88
C ILE A 776 -28.15 -9.97 -19.06
N VAL A 777 -27.93 -9.48 -17.85
CA VAL A 777 -28.95 -9.03 -16.91
C VAL A 777 -28.68 -7.61 -16.43
N GLY A 778 -29.57 -7.07 -15.59
CA GLY A 778 -29.36 -5.78 -14.94
C GLY A 778 -28.07 -5.79 -14.11
N LEU A 779 -27.43 -4.61 -13.97
CA LEU A 779 -26.13 -4.49 -13.29
C LEU A 779 -26.13 -5.08 -11.87
N SER A 780 -27.18 -4.78 -11.10
CA SER A 780 -27.34 -5.29 -9.74
C SER A 780 -28.20 -6.54 -9.74
N HIS A 781 -27.64 -7.65 -9.28
CA HIS A 781 -28.37 -8.92 -9.11
C HIS A 781 -29.19 -8.92 -7.81
N TYR A 782 -28.79 -8.10 -6.84
CA TYR A 782 -29.45 -7.93 -5.56
C TYR A 782 -30.03 -6.52 -5.43
N ASP A 783 -31.30 -6.41 -5.00
CA ASP A 783 -32.01 -5.13 -4.79
C ASP A 783 -31.72 -4.05 -5.86
N PRO A 784 -32.07 -4.28 -7.14
CA PRO A 784 -31.72 -3.35 -8.23
C PRO A 784 -32.36 -1.96 -8.10
N LYS A 785 -33.38 -1.82 -7.25
CA LYS A 785 -34.03 -0.55 -6.93
C LYS A 785 -33.39 0.17 -5.73
N LYS A 786 -32.38 -0.44 -5.09
CA LYS A 786 -31.65 0.07 -3.93
C LYS A 786 -32.61 0.46 -2.78
N THR A 787 -33.64 -0.35 -2.56
CA THR A 787 -34.63 -0.13 -1.50
C THR A 787 -34.09 -0.38 -0.11
N ARG A 788 -33.13 -1.30 0.07
CA ARG A 788 -32.56 -1.67 1.36
C ARG A 788 -31.57 -0.64 1.90
N PRO A 789 -30.59 -0.13 1.12
CA PRO A 789 -29.74 0.97 1.58
C PRO A 789 -30.53 2.23 1.97
N GLN A 790 -31.69 2.44 1.35
CA GLN A 790 -32.58 3.58 1.58
C GLN A 790 -33.56 3.39 2.75
N SER A 791 -33.80 2.13 3.17
CA SER A 791 -34.76 1.77 4.22
C SER A 791 -34.42 2.35 5.57
#